data_AF-Q6N163-F1
#
_entry.id   AF-Q6N163-F1
#
_cell.length_a   1.000
_cell.length_b   1.000
_cell.length_c   1.000
_cell.angle_alpha   90.00
_cell.angle_beta   90.00
_cell.angle_gamma   90.00
#
_symmetry.space_group_name_H-M   'P 1'
#
loop_
_entity.id
_entity.type
_entity.pdbx_description
1 polymer ?
#
loop_
_entity_poly.entity_id
_entity_poly.type
_entity_poly.pdbx_seq_one_letter_code
_entity_poly.pdbx_strand_id
1 'polypeptide(L)'
;MIPARQMTFAEFAALGYTRLVPIIPHDAPISEGSSLFKRVGTKQDSRGKAVGVRGLNGWYGYDWLNQPDPDEHDLARWQRMGAGVGIMTGGPLNLIAVDADTLDQACAGKVMIAGMKHFGSTPVRIGRAPKAVYLIRVTEPIQYCRVEFGPLNDEGRRVDRVELLSDGRQFVAHGIHPVTKKPYVWTTPLCHVDKLPVVTPQQLAAFMDELRQILPNTGPLVTEGATTEVSQASLRGDIEKVRAAVAATPNTSAAFGTREAYRDFGYAIKAALPDDEPEAFEIFADWCARWEDGENDPDIVAADWRRMKPPFRRGASWIYELAEETSGGKFKRADAFFDVLPDEPESLFPREAPPAPERPPFKLAPTPYSFPDPASIPRRRWLYGRHYIRGFVSATVAPGGIGKSSLTIVEALAMTSGKPLLGERSPENLRVWIWNGEDPVDELQRRVAAAMHHYSVGPADVGDRLLIDSGMEQPITLAEDGRSGARLNEDVMAELVRVIKSRKIDAVIVDPLVSSHRVSENDNGAVDLVVKAWGRIAFQTGASVMLVHHVRKTNGDAITVEDARGASALVNGTRVARALTPMTPNEGAKLGVEKPWLFFRSGGVTKNNLAPAEAAPAEKASWFALQSVPLGNGAGEGVDALMSGDTVGVVVLADLAAAAGPRDPDTIGRILQALGDDDWRADVRAGDAWIGSPVAGAIGLNAADAADRAVINGQVKRMLRDGLLEQITLREGRNRKSKAFYRRTAAGKSVVEGVTTPPALLAEQEGVFA
;
A
#
# COMPACT_ATOMS: atom_id res chain seq x y z
N MET A 1 -6.41 50.79 -10.29
CA MET A 1 -5.96 49.45 -10.75
C MET A 1 -5.61 49.57 -12.22
N ILE A 2 -4.32 49.52 -12.54
CA ILE A 2 -3.84 49.47 -13.93
C ILE A 2 -4.33 48.12 -14.49
N PRO A 3 -4.99 48.06 -15.66
CA PRO A 3 -5.38 46.78 -16.24
C PRO A 3 -4.13 45.92 -16.43
N ALA A 4 -4.13 44.73 -15.84
CA ALA A 4 -3.01 43.80 -15.95
C ALA A 4 -2.75 43.52 -17.43
N ARG A 5 -1.55 43.88 -17.91
CA ARG A 5 -1.10 43.64 -19.28
C ARG A 5 -1.30 42.16 -19.62
N GLN A 6 -1.97 41.88 -20.74
CA GLN A 6 -2.13 40.50 -21.22
C GLN A 6 -0.77 39.97 -21.68
N MET A 7 -0.32 38.87 -21.08
CA MET A 7 0.88 38.18 -21.53
C MET A 7 0.54 37.33 -22.75
N THR A 8 1.33 37.48 -23.80
CA THR A 8 1.23 36.74 -25.07
C THR A 8 1.88 35.36 -24.97
N PHE A 9 1.54 34.45 -25.88
CA PHE A 9 2.21 33.14 -25.98
C PHE A 9 3.74 33.27 -26.08
N ALA A 10 4.23 34.25 -26.85
CA ALA A 10 5.66 34.51 -27.00
C ALA A 10 6.32 34.95 -25.68
N GLU A 11 5.63 35.75 -24.85
CA GLU A 11 6.14 36.15 -23.53
C GLU A 11 6.20 34.97 -22.55
N PHE A 12 5.27 34.01 -22.62
CA PHE A 12 5.37 32.76 -21.85
C PHE A 12 6.53 31.87 -22.32
N ALA A 13 6.69 31.73 -23.64
CA ALA A 13 7.81 30.98 -24.22
C ALA A 13 9.17 31.61 -23.86
N ALA A 14 9.27 32.94 -23.85
CA ALA A 14 10.47 33.68 -23.44
C ALA A 14 10.81 33.51 -21.95
N LEU A 15 9.86 33.10 -21.11
CA LEU A 15 10.09 32.72 -19.71
C LEU A 15 10.48 31.24 -19.56
N GLY A 16 10.66 30.50 -20.65
CA GLY A 16 11.06 29.09 -20.66
C GLY A 16 9.89 28.10 -20.56
N TYR A 17 8.64 28.55 -20.62
CA TYR A 17 7.47 27.68 -20.68
C TYR A 17 7.20 27.27 -22.14
N THR A 18 7.78 26.14 -22.56
CA THR A 18 7.77 25.68 -23.96
C THR A 18 6.54 24.85 -24.33
N ARG A 19 5.91 24.17 -23.36
CA ARG A 19 4.74 23.30 -23.60
C ARG A 19 3.43 24.06 -23.43
N LEU A 20 3.10 24.93 -24.39
CA LEU A 20 1.91 25.78 -24.36
C LEU A 20 0.75 25.17 -25.15
N VAL A 21 -0.48 25.45 -24.73
CA VAL A 21 -1.70 25.01 -25.43
C VAL A 21 -2.74 26.12 -25.53
N PRO A 22 -3.52 26.19 -26.63
CA PRO A 22 -4.54 27.21 -26.81
C PRO A 22 -5.82 26.87 -26.06
N ILE A 23 -6.23 27.76 -25.15
CA ILE A 23 -7.47 27.62 -24.38
C ILE A 23 -8.62 28.32 -25.12
N ILE A 24 -9.72 27.58 -25.31
CA ILE A 24 -10.93 28.11 -25.94
C ILE A 24 -11.49 29.25 -25.06
N PRO A 25 -11.75 30.45 -25.59
CA PRO A 25 -12.35 31.54 -24.82
C PRO A 25 -13.71 31.15 -24.23
N HIS A 26 -14.03 31.70 -23.06
CA HIS A 26 -15.17 31.28 -22.25
C HIS A 26 -16.56 31.50 -22.89
N ASP A 27 -16.63 32.41 -23.85
CA ASP A 27 -17.81 32.88 -24.58
C ASP A 27 -17.72 32.53 -26.07
N ALA A 28 -16.67 31.80 -26.48
CA ALA A 28 -16.45 31.48 -27.87
C ALA A 28 -17.57 30.57 -28.44
N PRO A 29 -17.96 30.78 -29.70
CA PRO A 29 -18.87 29.87 -30.40
C PRO A 29 -18.17 28.55 -30.70
N ILE A 30 -18.79 27.44 -30.29
CA ILE A 30 -18.30 26.08 -30.57
C ILE A 30 -18.90 25.60 -31.89
N SER A 31 -18.09 24.95 -32.71
CA SER A 31 -18.54 24.35 -33.96
C SER A 31 -19.48 23.17 -33.70
N GLU A 32 -20.58 23.05 -34.46
CA GLU A 32 -21.58 21.99 -34.31
C GLU A 32 -21.01 20.57 -34.43
N GLY A 33 -19.95 20.41 -35.24
CA GLY A 33 -19.23 19.14 -35.39
C GLY A 33 -18.29 18.80 -34.23
N SER A 34 -18.11 19.68 -33.26
CA SER A 34 -17.27 19.42 -32.08
C SER A 34 -18.03 18.62 -31.02
N SER A 35 -17.33 17.68 -30.37
CA SER A 35 -17.83 17.00 -29.18
C SER A 35 -18.17 17.96 -28.02
N LEU A 36 -17.62 19.18 -28.04
CA LEU A 36 -17.91 20.22 -27.06
C LEU A 36 -19.26 20.91 -27.31
N PHE A 37 -19.82 20.85 -28.51
CA PHE A 37 -21.01 21.60 -28.88
C PHE A 37 -22.22 21.26 -28.00
N LYS A 38 -22.46 19.97 -27.79
CA LYS A 38 -23.57 19.47 -26.95
C LYS A 38 -23.41 19.81 -25.46
N ARG A 39 -22.23 20.25 -25.03
CA ARG A 39 -21.92 20.59 -23.63
C ARG A 39 -22.14 22.07 -23.33
N VAL A 40 -22.27 22.91 -24.35
CA VAL A 40 -22.44 24.36 -24.22
C VAL A 40 -23.69 24.66 -23.37
N GLY A 41 -23.53 25.49 -22.34
CA GLY A 41 -24.62 25.88 -21.44
C GLY A 41 -25.04 24.81 -20.41
N THR A 42 -24.41 23.64 -20.41
CA THR A 42 -24.63 22.59 -19.39
C THR A 42 -23.62 22.72 -18.24
N LYS A 43 -23.78 21.92 -17.18
CA LYS A 43 -22.76 21.79 -16.11
C LYS A 43 -21.40 21.27 -16.62
N GLN A 44 -21.35 20.71 -17.84
CA GLN A 44 -20.14 20.20 -18.49
C GLN A 44 -19.52 21.20 -19.49
N ASP A 45 -20.02 22.44 -19.56
CA ASP A 45 -19.41 23.49 -20.41
C ASP A 45 -18.03 23.85 -19.87
N SER A 46 -17.00 23.47 -20.62
CA SER A 46 -15.60 23.62 -20.24
C SER A 46 -14.89 24.77 -20.97
N ARG A 47 -15.62 25.66 -21.67
CA ARG A 47 -15.02 26.84 -22.29
C ARG A 47 -14.32 27.72 -21.24
N GLY A 48 -13.22 28.36 -21.61
CA GLY A 48 -12.33 29.08 -20.68
C GLY A 48 -11.40 28.16 -19.87
N LYS A 49 -11.43 26.84 -20.13
CA LYS A 49 -10.54 25.83 -19.54
C LYS A 49 -10.11 24.73 -20.52
N ALA A 50 -10.95 24.42 -21.52
CA ALA A 50 -10.66 23.39 -22.52
C ALA A 50 -9.64 23.86 -23.55
N VAL A 51 -8.78 22.94 -23.97
CA VAL A 51 -7.83 23.14 -25.07
C VAL A 51 -8.58 23.01 -26.41
N GLY A 52 -8.34 23.92 -27.34
CA GLY A 52 -9.00 23.93 -28.63
C GLY A 52 -8.45 24.94 -29.60
N VAL A 53 -8.77 24.74 -30.88
CA VAL A 53 -8.37 25.62 -31.98
C VAL A 53 -9.60 26.18 -32.69
N ARG A 54 -9.45 27.33 -33.33
CA ARG A 54 -10.52 27.98 -34.08
C ARG A 54 -10.47 27.56 -35.55
N GLY A 55 -11.55 26.94 -36.02
CA GLY A 55 -11.79 26.65 -37.44
C GLY A 55 -12.68 27.69 -38.12
N LEU A 56 -13.06 27.40 -39.37
CA LEU A 56 -13.96 28.25 -40.17
C LEU A 56 -15.35 28.40 -39.53
N ASN A 57 -15.86 27.33 -38.90
CA ASN A 57 -17.22 27.26 -38.35
C ASN A 57 -17.25 27.29 -36.81
N GLY A 58 -16.29 27.96 -36.19
CA GLY A 58 -16.17 28.07 -34.73
C GLY A 58 -15.04 27.23 -34.12
N TRP A 59 -15.02 27.16 -32.79
CA TRP A 59 -13.98 26.46 -32.03
C TRP A 59 -14.30 24.97 -31.88
N TYR A 60 -13.26 24.14 -31.86
CA TYR A 60 -13.39 22.72 -31.55
C TYR A 60 -12.22 22.26 -30.69
N GLY A 61 -12.48 21.27 -29.83
CA GLY A 61 -11.42 20.56 -29.12
C GLY A 61 -10.61 19.69 -30.08
N TYR A 62 -9.30 19.59 -29.86
CA TYR A 62 -8.41 18.70 -30.61
C TYR A 62 -7.53 17.91 -29.64
N ASP A 63 -6.96 16.81 -30.12
CA ASP A 63 -6.08 15.96 -29.34
C ASP A 63 -4.72 16.65 -29.18
N TRP A 64 -4.53 17.32 -28.04
CA TRP A 64 -3.35 18.12 -27.70
C TRP A 64 -2.27 17.33 -26.95
N LEU A 65 -2.59 16.13 -26.43
CA LEU A 65 -1.64 15.30 -25.68
C LEU A 65 -0.66 14.58 -26.60
N ASN A 66 -1.11 14.26 -27.82
CA ASN A 66 -0.32 13.53 -28.82
C ASN A 66 0.30 14.45 -29.88
N GLN A 67 0.39 15.76 -29.61
CA GLN A 67 0.97 16.74 -30.52
C GLN A 67 2.40 17.05 -30.11
N PRO A 68 3.28 17.39 -31.07
CA PRO A 68 4.59 17.94 -30.73
C PRO A 68 4.43 19.25 -29.95
N ASP A 69 5.47 19.60 -29.19
CA ASP A 69 5.54 20.90 -28.53
C ASP A 69 5.47 22.03 -29.59
N PRO A 70 4.75 23.13 -29.31
CA PRO A 70 4.48 24.16 -30.31
C PRO A 70 5.71 24.93 -30.74
N ASP A 71 5.79 25.25 -32.03
CA ASP A 71 6.78 26.18 -32.57
C ASP A 71 6.28 27.65 -32.55
N GLU A 72 7.13 28.59 -32.94
CA GLU A 72 6.78 30.02 -32.98
C GLU A 72 5.57 30.31 -33.89
N HIS A 73 5.38 29.53 -34.96
CA HIS A 73 4.27 29.71 -35.88
C HIS A 73 2.95 29.28 -35.24
N ASP A 74 2.95 28.18 -34.49
CA ASP A 74 1.82 27.76 -33.66
C ASP A 74 1.45 28.81 -32.63
N LEU A 75 2.43 29.33 -31.89
CA LEU A 75 2.22 30.38 -30.88
C LEU A 75 1.62 31.64 -31.51
N ALA A 76 2.15 32.10 -32.64
CA ALA A 76 1.64 33.26 -33.37
C ALA A 76 0.23 33.03 -33.94
N ARG A 77 -0.06 31.83 -34.44
CA ARG A 77 -1.40 31.43 -34.91
C ARG A 77 -2.39 31.45 -33.74
N TRP A 78 -2.02 30.90 -32.59
CA TRP A 78 -2.88 30.84 -31.42
C TRP A 78 -3.14 32.21 -30.78
N GLN A 79 -2.14 33.09 -30.81
CA GLN A 79 -2.31 34.49 -30.43
C GLN A 79 -3.31 35.21 -31.36
N ARG A 80 -3.18 35.03 -32.68
CA ARG A 80 -4.07 35.67 -33.68
C ARG A 80 -5.53 35.21 -33.57
N MET A 81 -5.78 33.95 -33.20
CA MET A 81 -7.14 33.46 -33.01
C MET A 81 -7.79 33.93 -31.70
N GLY A 82 -7.04 34.59 -30.82
CA GLY A 82 -7.52 35.10 -29.54
C GLY A 82 -7.69 34.01 -28.48
N ALA A 83 -6.88 32.95 -28.53
CA ALA A 83 -6.91 31.90 -27.52
C ALA A 83 -6.40 32.41 -26.15
N GLY A 84 -6.92 31.83 -25.08
CA GLY A 84 -6.23 31.87 -23.79
C GLY A 84 -4.98 30.99 -23.82
N VAL A 85 -4.10 31.15 -22.84
CA VAL A 85 -2.85 30.38 -22.71
C VAL A 85 -3.01 29.33 -21.62
N GLY A 86 -2.80 28.07 -21.97
CA GLY A 86 -2.61 26.97 -21.03
C GLY A 86 -1.15 26.52 -21.04
N ILE A 87 -0.68 26.01 -19.91
CA ILE A 87 0.65 25.42 -19.78
C ILE A 87 0.47 23.94 -19.43
N MET A 88 1.11 23.06 -20.20
CA MET A 88 1.16 21.64 -19.90
C MET A 88 2.16 21.38 -18.77
N THR A 89 1.75 20.56 -17.81
CA THR A 89 2.62 20.10 -16.71
C THR A 89 3.42 18.87 -17.13
N GLY A 90 4.48 18.56 -16.40
CA GLY A 90 5.42 17.47 -16.71
C GLY A 90 6.40 17.82 -17.83
N GLY A 91 6.63 16.84 -18.72
CA GLY A 91 7.62 16.92 -19.80
C GLY A 91 9.05 17.20 -19.34
N PRO A 92 9.92 17.70 -20.24
CA PRO A 92 11.33 17.99 -19.95
C PRO A 92 11.54 19.03 -18.84
N LEU A 93 10.53 19.84 -18.55
CA LEU A 93 10.60 20.87 -17.51
C LEU A 93 10.36 20.29 -16.10
N ASN A 94 9.84 19.07 -15.98
CA ASN A 94 9.36 18.48 -14.72
C ASN A 94 8.45 19.46 -13.95
N LEU A 95 7.58 20.19 -14.68
CA LEU A 95 6.76 21.24 -14.12
C LEU A 95 5.55 20.65 -13.39
N ILE A 96 5.28 21.07 -12.17
CA ILE A 96 4.08 20.69 -11.41
C ILE A 96 3.26 21.92 -11.08
N ALA A 97 1.95 21.81 -11.27
CA ALA A 97 0.99 22.78 -10.77
C ALA A 97 0.20 22.17 -9.61
N VAL A 98 0.33 22.76 -8.42
CA VAL A 98 -0.48 22.41 -7.25
C VAL A 98 -1.79 23.17 -7.36
N ASP A 99 -2.88 22.50 -7.75
CA ASP A 99 -4.21 23.09 -7.91
C ASP A 99 -5.03 22.92 -6.62
N ALA A 100 -5.22 24.01 -5.90
CA ALA A 100 -5.99 24.06 -4.66
C ALA A 100 -7.44 24.48 -4.98
N ASP A 101 -8.32 23.49 -5.11
CA ASP A 101 -9.70 23.65 -5.53
C ASP A 101 -10.65 23.64 -4.33
N THR A 102 -10.62 24.71 -3.53
CA THR A 102 -11.55 24.94 -2.41
C THR A 102 -12.08 26.36 -2.38
N LEU A 103 -13.33 26.53 -1.96
CA LEU A 103 -13.92 27.84 -1.67
C LEU A 103 -13.84 28.23 -0.19
N ASP A 104 -13.39 27.32 0.67
CA ASP A 104 -13.20 27.57 2.10
C ASP A 104 -11.89 28.35 2.31
N GLN A 105 -12.02 29.56 2.85
CA GLN A 105 -10.88 30.47 3.02
C GLN A 105 -9.86 29.97 4.05
N ALA A 106 -10.30 29.26 5.09
CA ALA A 106 -9.42 28.70 6.11
C ALA A 106 -8.62 27.51 5.53
N CYS A 107 -9.27 26.64 4.76
CA CYS A 107 -8.61 25.52 4.08
C CYS A 107 -7.63 26.01 3.01
N ALA A 108 -8.00 27.00 2.20
CA ALA A 108 -7.08 27.63 1.25
C ALA A 108 -5.85 28.23 1.94
N GLY A 109 -6.05 28.89 3.10
CA GLY A 109 -4.95 29.41 3.92
C GLY A 109 -4.02 28.32 4.44
N LYS A 110 -4.57 27.18 4.88
CA LYS A 110 -3.78 26.00 5.29
C LYS A 110 -2.94 25.44 4.14
N VAL A 111 -3.50 25.33 2.94
CA VAL A 111 -2.75 24.87 1.74
C VAL A 111 -1.62 25.83 1.41
N MET A 112 -1.87 27.15 1.48
CA MET A 112 -0.83 28.17 1.26
C MET A 112 0.31 28.06 2.29
N ILE A 113 -0.01 27.92 3.58
CA ILE A 113 0.99 27.81 4.65
C ILE A 113 1.83 26.54 4.49
N ALA A 114 1.17 25.39 4.24
CA ALA A 114 1.87 24.14 3.96
C ALA A 114 2.75 24.27 2.72
N GLY A 115 2.25 24.92 1.66
CA GLY A 115 3.03 25.15 0.46
C GLY A 115 4.29 25.98 0.71
N MET A 116 4.13 27.12 1.39
CA MET A 116 5.24 27.99 1.76
C MET A 116 6.30 27.26 2.63
N LYS A 117 5.87 26.36 3.51
CA LYS A 117 6.75 25.53 4.34
C LYS A 117 7.55 24.52 3.52
N HIS A 118 6.93 23.86 2.54
CA HIS A 118 7.55 22.75 1.79
C HIS A 118 8.35 23.20 0.57
N PHE A 119 7.90 24.22 -0.15
CA PHE A 119 8.53 24.69 -1.38
C PHE A 119 8.85 26.19 -1.41
N GLY A 120 8.59 26.92 -0.34
CA GLY A 120 8.90 28.35 -0.26
C GLY A 120 8.00 29.22 -1.14
N SER A 121 8.49 30.43 -1.45
CA SER A 121 7.75 31.37 -2.30
C SER A 121 7.74 30.91 -3.76
N THR A 122 6.55 30.86 -4.35
CA THR A 122 6.31 30.41 -5.72
C THR A 122 5.31 31.33 -6.44
N PRO A 123 5.33 31.43 -7.78
CA PRO A 123 4.24 32.04 -8.54
C PRO A 123 2.87 31.44 -8.20
N VAL A 124 1.90 32.31 -7.94
CA VAL A 124 0.54 31.93 -7.54
C VAL A 124 -0.47 32.56 -8.49
N ARG A 125 -1.35 31.74 -9.04
CA ARG A 125 -2.39 32.16 -9.99
C ARG A 125 -3.77 31.95 -9.40
N ILE A 126 -4.66 32.93 -9.55
CA ILE A 126 -6.04 32.89 -9.10
C ILE A 126 -6.99 33.19 -10.27
N GLY A 127 -8.04 32.37 -10.42
CA GLY A 127 -9.18 32.66 -11.32
C GLY A 127 -10.49 32.91 -10.57
N ARG A 128 -10.73 32.14 -9.50
CA ARG A 128 -11.86 32.29 -8.58
C ARG A 128 -11.35 32.14 -7.15
N ALA A 129 -11.01 33.24 -6.50
CA ALA A 129 -10.56 33.22 -5.11
C ALA A 129 -11.60 32.51 -4.19
N PRO A 130 -11.15 31.74 -3.18
CA PRO A 130 -9.77 31.50 -2.77
C PRO A 130 -9.02 30.37 -3.52
N LYS A 131 -9.60 29.80 -4.59
CA LYS A 131 -8.94 28.76 -5.40
C LYS A 131 -7.66 29.30 -6.05
N ALA A 132 -6.57 28.53 -5.96
CA ALA A 132 -5.25 28.98 -6.38
C ALA A 132 -4.44 27.84 -7.02
N VAL A 133 -3.54 28.20 -7.94
CA VAL A 133 -2.48 27.30 -8.43
C VAL A 133 -1.12 27.82 -8.01
N TYR A 134 -0.27 26.92 -7.55
CA TYR A 134 1.13 27.16 -7.20
C TYR A 134 2.04 26.42 -8.18
N LEU A 135 3.13 27.04 -8.63
CA LEU A 135 4.03 26.44 -9.63
C LEU A 135 5.37 26.03 -9.04
N ILE A 136 5.73 24.77 -9.23
CA ILE A 136 7.00 24.22 -8.75
C ILE A 136 7.59 23.30 -9.81
N ARG A 137 8.85 22.88 -9.63
CA ARG A 137 9.48 21.83 -10.43
C ARG A 137 9.86 20.66 -9.55
N VAL A 138 9.94 19.47 -10.14
CA VAL A 138 10.40 18.27 -9.45
C VAL A 138 11.74 17.77 -9.99
N THR A 139 12.55 17.18 -9.11
CA THR A 139 13.82 16.56 -9.52
C THR A 139 13.60 15.34 -10.41
N GLU A 140 12.50 14.62 -10.19
CA GLU A 140 12.14 13.41 -10.92
C GLU A 140 10.63 13.44 -11.25
N PRO A 141 10.20 12.88 -12.40
CA PRO A 141 8.79 12.83 -12.76
C PRO A 141 7.94 12.14 -11.69
N ILE A 142 6.79 12.75 -11.36
CA ILE A 142 5.82 12.17 -10.44
C ILE A 142 4.50 11.89 -11.17
N GLN A 143 3.74 10.92 -10.67
CA GLN A 143 2.39 10.68 -11.12
C GLN A 143 1.42 11.74 -10.58
N TYR A 144 0.30 11.89 -11.28
CA TYR A 144 -0.76 12.76 -10.82
C TYR A 144 -1.28 12.21 -9.49
N CYS A 145 -1.48 13.11 -8.54
CA CYS A 145 -1.93 12.76 -7.20
C CYS A 145 -2.94 13.81 -6.75
N ARG A 146 -4.01 13.38 -6.09
CA ARG A 146 -4.97 14.30 -5.46
C ARG A 146 -5.38 13.82 -4.09
N VAL A 147 -5.77 14.78 -3.26
CA VAL A 147 -6.46 14.56 -1.99
C VAL A 147 -7.79 15.30 -2.03
N GLU A 148 -8.87 14.60 -1.69
CA GLU A 148 -10.18 15.21 -1.50
C GLU A 148 -10.44 15.45 0.00
N PHE A 149 -11.13 16.52 0.35
CA PHE A 149 -11.40 16.90 1.73
C PHE A 149 -12.74 17.65 1.87
N GLY A 150 -13.12 17.97 3.10
CA GLY A 150 -14.37 18.67 3.41
C GLY A 150 -15.57 17.75 3.60
N PRO A 151 -16.77 18.32 3.81
CA PRO A 151 -18.00 17.55 4.03
C PRO A 151 -18.39 16.76 2.78
N LEU A 152 -19.10 15.64 2.98
CA LEU A 152 -19.72 14.90 1.88
C LEU A 152 -20.93 15.68 1.38
N ASN A 153 -21.08 15.78 0.06
CA ASN A 153 -22.30 16.29 -0.58
C ASN A 153 -23.44 15.25 -0.49
N ASP A 154 -24.61 15.60 -1.02
CA ASP A 154 -25.81 14.74 -1.03
C ASP A 154 -25.61 13.40 -1.75
N GLU A 155 -24.57 13.28 -2.57
CA GLU A 155 -24.17 12.06 -3.29
C GLU A 155 -23.06 11.27 -2.57
N GLY A 156 -22.71 11.65 -1.34
CA GLY A 156 -21.69 11.00 -0.52
C GLY A 156 -20.25 11.28 -0.99
N ARG A 157 -20.01 12.35 -1.75
CA ARG A 157 -18.71 12.69 -2.34
C ARG A 157 -18.12 13.97 -1.75
N ARG A 158 -16.81 14.02 -1.59
CA ARG A 158 -16.07 15.24 -1.22
C ARG A 158 -15.91 16.12 -2.45
N VAL A 159 -16.12 17.42 -2.29
CA VAL A 159 -16.13 18.37 -3.42
C VAL A 159 -14.86 19.20 -3.50
N ASP A 160 -14.25 19.49 -2.35
CA ASP A 160 -12.99 20.24 -2.29
C ASP A 160 -11.80 19.29 -2.43
N ARG A 161 -10.76 19.74 -3.12
CA ARG A 161 -9.57 18.93 -3.39
C ARG A 161 -8.31 19.74 -3.61
N VAL A 162 -7.16 19.12 -3.37
CA VAL A 162 -5.85 19.60 -3.83
C VAL A 162 -5.27 18.56 -4.79
N GLU A 163 -4.84 19.01 -5.96
CA GLU A 163 -4.30 18.17 -7.03
C GLU A 163 -2.85 18.56 -7.35
N LEU A 164 -1.97 17.57 -7.50
CA LEU A 164 -0.65 17.72 -8.12
C LEU A 164 -0.80 17.39 -9.61
N LEU A 165 -0.93 18.43 -10.44
CA LEU A 165 -1.00 18.28 -11.88
C LEU A 165 0.41 17.99 -12.42
N SER A 166 0.62 16.74 -12.86
CA SER A 166 1.87 16.22 -13.42
C SER A 166 1.75 15.99 -14.94
N ASP A 167 2.63 15.18 -15.53
CA ASP A 167 2.64 14.96 -16.99
C ASP A 167 1.28 14.53 -17.57
N GLY A 168 0.97 15.04 -18.76
CA GLY A 168 -0.32 14.82 -19.42
C GLY A 168 -1.50 15.64 -18.85
N ARG A 169 -1.24 16.62 -17.96
CA ARG A 169 -2.22 17.58 -17.47
C ARG A 169 -1.87 19.01 -17.91
N GLN A 170 -2.79 19.95 -17.73
CA GLN A 170 -2.57 21.37 -18.02
C GLN A 170 -3.36 22.25 -17.04
N PHE A 171 -2.93 23.49 -16.90
CA PHE A 171 -3.70 24.54 -16.23
C PHE A 171 -3.75 25.81 -17.07
N VAL A 172 -4.80 26.61 -16.87
CA VAL A 172 -4.95 27.91 -17.54
C VAL A 172 -4.03 28.93 -16.87
N ALA A 173 -3.08 29.45 -17.63
CA ALA A 173 -2.13 30.47 -17.21
C ALA A 173 -2.61 31.89 -17.57
N HIS A 174 -3.34 32.04 -18.67
CA HIS A 174 -3.93 33.30 -19.11
C HIS A 174 -5.26 33.10 -19.83
N GLY A 175 -6.20 34.04 -19.64
CA GLY A 175 -7.54 34.00 -20.26
C GLY A 175 -8.62 34.55 -19.33
N ILE A 176 -9.89 34.38 -19.70
CA ILE A 176 -11.04 34.76 -18.88
C ILE A 176 -11.61 33.53 -18.18
N HIS A 177 -11.77 33.59 -16.86
CA HIS A 177 -12.32 32.49 -16.09
C HIS A 177 -13.85 32.37 -16.33
N PRO A 178 -14.37 31.16 -16.64
CA PRO A 178 -15.74 31.01 -17.14
C PRO A 178 -16.86 31.36 -16.15
N VAL A 179 -16.61 31.21 -14.84
CA VAL A 179 -17.59 31.54 -13.79
C VAL A 179 -17.51 33.02 -13.39
N THR A 180 -16.33 33.50 -13.00
CA THR A 180 -16.15 34.88 -12.53
C THR A 180 -16.20 35.93 -13.64
N LYS A 181 -16.07 35.51 -14.91
CA LYS A 181 -16.01 36.39 -16.10
C LYS A 181 -14.89 37.44 -16.03
N LYS A 182 -13.88 37.18 -15.19
CA LYS A 182 -12.72 38.03 -14.97
C LYS A 182 -11.45 37.34 -15.48
N PRO A 183 -10.40 38.09 -15.83
CA PRO A 183 -9.11 37.49 -16.17
C PRO A 183 -8.56 36.62 -15.04
N TYR A 184 -7.85 35.55 -15.40
CA TYR A 184 -6.94 34.90 -14.46
C TYR A 184 -5.80 35.87 -14.09
N VAL A 185 -5.42 35.93 -12.81
CA VAL A 185 -4.43 36.87 -12.29
C VAL A 185 -3.33 36.13 -11.54
N TRP A 186 -2.07 36.50 -11.79
CA TRP A 186 -0.93 36.05 -10.99
C TRP A 186 -0.76 36.99 -9.79
N THR A 187 -1.10 36.53 -8.59
CA THR A 187 -0.96 37.29 -7.34
C THR A 187 0.48 37.31 -6.85
N THR A 188 1.23 36.24 -7.12
CA THR A 188 2.70 36.25 -7.14
C THR A 188 3.13 36.17 -8.59
N PRO A 189 3.89 37.16 -9.13
CA PRO A 189 4.24 37.20 -10.55
C PRO A 189 4.93 35.93 -11.04
N LEU A 190 4.63 35.55 -12.28
CA LEU A 190 5.32 34.47 -12.97
C LEU A 190 6.80 34.84 -13.19
N CYS A 191 7.71 33.91 -12.93
CA CYS A 191 9.14 34.06 -13.16
C CYS A 191 9.62 33.15 -14.30
N HIS A 192 10.90 33.25 -14.67
CA HIS A 192 11.52 32.30 -15.59
C HIS A 192 11.50 30.88 -14.99
N VAL A 193 11.28 29.84 -15.80
CA VAL A 193 11.10 28.45 -15.35
C VAL A 193 12.23 27.92 -14.45
N ASP A 194 13.46 28.35 -14.69
CA ASP A 194 14.65 27.99 -13.89
C ASP A 194 14.73 28.69 -12.53
N LYS A 195 13.84 29.66 -12.26
CA LYS A 195 13.70 30.32 -10.96
C LYS A 195 12.56 29.74 -10.13
N LEU A 196 11.82 28.76 -10.65
CA LEU A 196 10.83 28.03 -9.86
C LEU A 196 11.53 27.19 -8.78
N PRO A 197 10.93 27.07 -7.58
CA PRO A 197 11.46 26.16 -6.57
C PRO A 197 11.43 24.72 -7.10
N VAL A 198 12.54 24.02 -6.89
CA VAL A 198 12.70 22.60 -7.25
C VAL A 198 12.61 21.79 -5.98
N VAL A 199 11.74 20.79 -5.97
CA VAL A 199 11.53 19.89 -4.83
C VAL A 199 11.66 18.43 -5.22
N THR A 200 11.94 17.56 -4.27
CA THR A 200 11.98 16.12 -4.51
C THR A 200 10.58 15.50 -4.46
N PRO A 201 10.36 14.32 -5.08
CA PRO A 201 9.13 13.56 -4.92
C PRO A 201 8.76 13.28 -3.45
N GLN A 202 9.77 13.08 -2.59
CA GLN A 202 9.59 12.84 -1.16
C GLN A 202 9.09 14.09 -0.44
N GLN A 203 9.57 15.29 -0.80
CA GLN A 203 9.05 16.55 -0.26
C GLN A 203 7.59 16.78 -0.67
N LEU A 204 7.22 16.45 -1.92
CA LEU A 204 5.81 16.54 -2.34
C LEU A 204 4.91 15.50 -1.66
N ALA A 205 5.41 14.29 -1.43
CA ALA A 205 4.69 13.30 -0.63
C ALA A 205 4.46 13.80 0.80
N ALA A 206 5.49 14.39 1.43
CA ALA A 206 5.38 15.00 2.75
C ALA A 206 4.39 16.18 2.79
N PHE A 207 4.37 17.02 1.74
CA PHE A 207 3.37 18.07 1.58
C PHE A 207 1.94 17.50 1.51
N MET A 208 1.71 16.47 0.68
CA MET A 208 0.40 15.84 0.55
C MET A 208 -0.06 15.13 1.83
N ASP A 209 0.87 14.52 2.58
CA ASP A 209 0.58 13.92 3.88
C ASP A 209 0.27 14.97 4.95
N GLU A 210 0.97 16.11 4.97
CA GLU A 210 0.64 17.24 5.86
C GLU A 210 -0.74 17.80 5.53
N LEU A 211 -1.10 17.95 4.25
CA LEU A 211 -2.44 18.37 3.85
C LEU A 211 -3.53 17.44 4.41
N ARG A 212 -3.29 16.12 4.43
CA ARG A 212 -4.21 15.14 5.01
C ARG A 212 -4.38 15.25 6.53
N GLN A 213 -3.38 15.81 7.22
CA GLN A 213 -3.46 16.04 8.67
C GLN A 213 -4.18 17.34 9.00
N ILE A 214 -3.98 18.39 8.19
CA ILE A 214 -4.47 19.75 8.51
C ILE A 214 -5.83 20.07 7.87
N LEU A 215 -6.21 19.41 6.78
CA LEU A 215 -7.49 19.61 6.10
C LEU A 215 -8.58 18.70 6.70
N PRO A 216 -9.84 19.18 6.78
CA PRO A 216 -10.90 18.44 7.45
C PRO A 216 -11.39 17.25 6.61
N ASN A 217 -11.70 16.13 7.27
CA ASN A 217 -12.32 14.95 6.65
C ASN A 217 -11.64 14.54 5.34
N THR A 218 -10.33 14.36 5.35
CA THR A 218 -9.59 14.01 4.13
C THR A 218 -9.83 12.57 3.72
N GLY A 219 -10.04 12.34 2.42
CA GLY A 219 -10.02 11.02 1.81
C GLY A 219 -8.61 10.45 1.67
N PRO A 220 -8.48 9.22 1.14
CA PRO A 220 -7.18 8.67 0.76
C PRO A 220 -6.55 9.51 -0.36
N LEU A 221 -5.22 9.44 -0.50
CA LEU A 221 -4.55 9.93 -1.69
C LEU A 221 -5.01 9.10 -2.89
N VAL A 222 -5.54 9.78 -3.90
CA VAL A 222 -5.93 9.17 -5.16
C VAL A 222 -4.89 9.54 -6.19
N THR A 223 -4.15 8.54 -6.67
CA THR A 223 -3.28 8.67 -7.82
C THR A 223 -4.04 8.19 -9.05
N GLU A 224 -4.55 9.12 -9.86
CA GLU A 224 -5.07 8.76 -11.19
C GLU A 224 -3.91 8.65 -12.17
N GLY A 225 -3.92 7.61 -12.99
CA GLY A 225 -2.75 7.29 -13.79
C GLY A 225 -1.77 6.39 -13.06
N ALA A 226 -2.28 5.33 -12.39
CA ALA A 226 -1.78 4.04 -12.80
C ALA A 226 -1.99 3.93 -14.33
N THR A 227 -1.08 4.54 -15.10
CA THR A 227 -0.41 3.74 -16.09
C THR A 227 0.19 2.60 -15.26
N THR A 228 -0.58 1.53 -15.08
CA THR A 228 -0.04 0.31 -15.63
C THR A 228 0.42 0.73 -17.02
N GLU A 229 1.73 0.90 -17.19
CA GLU A 229 2.30 0.46 -18.45
C GLU A 229 1.79 -0.97 -18.59
N VAL A 230 0.58 -1.11 -19.14
CA VAL A 230 0.11 -2.41 -19.59
C VAL A 230 1.02 -2.62 -20.76
N SER A 231 2.06 -3.41 -20.51
CA SER A 231 3.01 -3.81 -21.53
C SER A 231 2.17 -4.19 -22.74
N GLN A 232 2.35 -3.49 -23.86
CA GLN A 232 1.57 -3.83 -25.05
C GLN A 232 1.84 -5.29 -25.46
N ALA A 233 2.99 -5.85 -25.05
CA ALA A 233 3.28 -7.27 -25.14
C ALA A 233 2.38 -8.14 -24.25
N SER A 234 2.00 -7.70 -23.04
CA SER A 234 1.09 -8.46 -22.16
C SER A 234 -0.36 -8.46 -22.62
N LEU A 235 -0.71 -7.68 -23.64
CA LEU A 235 -2.04 -7.68 -24.25
C LEU A 235 -2.18 -8.73 -25.36
N ARG A 236 -1.07 -9.27 -25.85
CA ARG A 236 -1.03 -10.21 -26.96
C ARG A 236 -1.68 -11.56 -26.60
N GLY A 237 -2.28 -12.20 -27.58
CA GLY A 237 -2.84 -13.54 -27.48
C GLY A 237 -2.49 -14.38 -28.69
N ASP A 238 -2.63 -15.69 -28.54
CA ASP A 238 -2.56 -16.61 -29.67
C ASP A 238 -3.77 -16.41 -30.61
N ILE A 239 -3.53 -16.35 -31.92
CA ILE A 239 -4.54 -16.03 -32.93
C ILE A 239 -5.71 -17.01 -32.95
N GLU A 240 -5.44 -18.31 -32.82
CA GLU A 240 -6.47 -19.35 -32.82
C GLU A 240 -7.32 -19.27 -31.54
N LYS A 241 -6.67 -19.00 -30.40
CA LYS A 241 -7.38 -18.81 -29.12
C LYS A 241 -8.22 -17.53 -29.10
N VAL A 242 -7.70 -16.42 -29.64
CA VAL A 242 -8.45 -15.16 -29.78
C VAL A 242 -9.65 -15.36 -30.70
N ARG A 243 -9.46 -16.05 -31.84
CA ARG A 243 -10.54 -16.39 -32.78
C ARG A 243 -11.61 -17.25 -32.10
N ALA A 244 -11.22 -18.30 -31.38
CA ALA A 244 -12.15 -19.17 -30.66
C ALA A 244 -12.94 -18.41 -29.56
N ALA A 245 -12.28 -17.54 -28.81
CA ALA A 245 -12.92 -16.74 -27.76
C ALA A 245 -13.91 -15.72 -28.35
N VAL A 246 -13.54 -15.02 -29.43
CA VAL A 246 -14.43 -14.10 -30.14
C VAL A 246 -15.60 -14.84 -30.79
N ALA A 247 -15.37 -16.05 -31.33
CA ALA A 247 -16.43 -16.89 -31.87
C ALA A 247 -17.45 -17.29 -30.77
N ALA A 248 -16.97 -17.60 -29.56
CA ALA A 248 -17.81 -18.00 -28.44
C ALA A 248 -18.55 -16.84 -27.74
N THR A 249 -18.10 -15.59 -27.94
CA THR A 249 -18.69 -14.39 -27.34
C THR A 249 -19.95 -13.97 -28.12
N PRO A 250 -21.16 -14.00 -27.53
CA PRO A 250 -22.39 -13.57 -28.20
C PRO A 250 -22.37 -12.06 -28.52
N ASN A 251 -22.88 -11.67 -29.69
CA ASN A 251 -23.04 -10.26 -30.05
C ASN A 251 -24.53 -9.88 -30.03
N THR A 252 -25.02 -9.44 -28.86
CA THR A 252 -26.41 -9.00 -28.67
C THR A 252 -26.44 -7.60 -28.09
N SER A 253 -27.52 -6.85 -28.28
CA SER A 253 -27.72 -5.51 -27.70
C SER A 253 -27.76 -5.53 -26.17
N ALA A 254 -28.12 -6.66 -25.56
CA ALA A 254 -28.07 -6.83 -24.12
C ALA A 254 -26.62 -6.85 -23.59
N ALA A 255 -25.67 -7.44 -24.33
CA ALA A 255 -24.27 -7.56 -23.94
C ALA A 255 -23.37 -6.43 -24.52
N PHE A 256 -23.67 -5.96 -25.72
CA PHE A 256 -22.85 -5.01 -26.49
C PHE A 256 -23.65 -3.85 -27.11
N GLY A 257 -24.85 -3.55 -26.62
CA GLY A 257 -25.73 -2.50 -27.18
C GLY A 257 -25.27 -1.06 -27.00
N THR A 258 -24.07 -0.83 -26.45
CA THR A 258 -23.48 0.52 -26.38
C THR A 258 -22.31 0.66 -27.34
N ARG A 259 -22.16 1.86 -27.90
CA ARG A 259 -21.04 2.19 -28.79
C ARG A 259 -19.67 2.05 -28.11
N GLU A 260 -19.63 2.21 -26.78
CA GLU A 260 -18.43 2.01 -25.97
C GLU A 260 -18.06 0.53 -25.87
N ALA A 261 -19.02 -0.35 -25.56
CA ALA A 261 -18.78 -1.80 -25.50
C ALA A 261 -18.32 -2.37 -26.85
N TYR A 262 -18.95 -1.95 -27.95
CA TYR A 262 -18.52 -2.28 -29.32
C TYR A 262 -17.06 -1.88 -29.59
N ARG A 263 -16.70 -0.63 -29.24
CA ARG A 263 -15.34 -0.13 -29.47
C ARG A 263 -14.32 -0.81 -28.57
N ASP A 264 -14.68 -1.07 -27.33
CA ASP A 264 -13.82 -1.72 -26.35
C ASP A 264 -13.46 -3.14 -26.78
N PHE A 265 -14.40 -3.87 -27.39
CA PHE A 265 -14.14 -5.18 -27.95
C PHE A 265 -13.20 -5.13 -29.17
N GLY A 266 -13.43 -4.17 -30.08
CA GLY A 266 -12.51 -3.93 -31.20
C GLY A 266 -11.10 -3.52 -30.77
N TYR A 267 -10.98 -2.64 -29.76
CA TYR A 267 -9.69 -2.26 -29.18
C TYR A 267 -8.97 -3.46 -28.56
N ALA A 268 -9.70 -4.37 -27.92
CA ALA A 268 -9.10 -5.56 -27.33
C ALA A 268 -8.60 -6.54 -28.38
N ILE A 269 -9.36 -6.79 -29.46
CA ILE A 269 -8.95 -7.70 -30.55
C ILE A 269 -7.72 -7.13 -31.25
N LYS A 270 -7.71 -5.83 -31.56
CA LYS A 270 -6.59 -5.16 -32.21
C LYS A 270 -5.31 -5.16 -31.35
N ALA A 271 -5.47 -5.08 -30.04
CA ALA A 271 -4.36 -5.17 -29.10
C ALA A 271 -3.84 -6.60 -28.88
N ALA A 272 -4.72 -7.60 -29.02
CA ALA A 272 -4.37 -9.01 -28.88
C ALA A 272 -3.54 -9.53 -30.06
N LEU A 273 -3.77 -8.98 -31.25
CA LEU A 273 -3.12 -9.40 -32.50
C LEU A 273 -2.48 -8.20 -33.21
N PRO A 274 -1.47 -7.53 -32.60
CA PRO A 274 -0.88 -6.31 -33.15
C PRO A 274 -0.01 -6.56 -34.38
N ASP A 275 0.49 -7.78 -34.56
CA ASP A 275 1.38 -8.16 -35.67
C ASP A 275 0.58 -8.72 -36.88
N ASP A 276 -0.71 -9.02 -36.70
CA ASP A 276 -1.61 -9.67 -37.68
C ASP A 276 -2.89 -8.82 -37.90
N GLU A 277 -2.73 -7.55 -38.27
CA GLU A 277 -3.85 -6.60 -38.40
C GLU A 277 -4.97 -7.02 -39.39
N PRO A 278 -4.67 -7.64 -40.55
CA PRO A 278 -5.71 -8.13 -41.47
C PRO A 278 -6.59 -9.21 -40.84
N GLU A 279 -5.99 -10.21 -40.21
CA GLU A 279 -6.70 -11.31 -39.54
C GLU A 279 -7.43 -10.83 -38.29
N ALA A 280 -6.86 -9.89 -37.54
CA ALA A 280 -7.52 -9.25 -36.41
C ALA A 280 -8.77 -8.47 -36.87
N PHE A 281 -8.72 -7.82 -38.03
CA PHE A 281 -9.86 -7.16 -38.64
C PHE A 281 -10.92 -8.16 -39.10
N GLU A 282 -10.54 -9.28 -39.71
CA GLU A 282 -11.48 -10.36 -40.07
C GLU A 282 -12.22 -10.89 -38.83
N ILE A 283 -11.50 -11.21 -37.75
CA ILE A 283 -12.11 -11.69 -36.49
C ILE A 283 -13.12 -10.68 -35.94
N PHE A 284 -12.78 -9.39 -35.99
CA PHE A 284 -13.66 -8.31 -35.56
C PHE A 284 -14.88 -8.15 -36.48
N ALA A 285 -14.68 -8.18 -37.80
CA ALA A 285 -15.74 -8.06 -38.79
C ALA A 285 -16.72 -9.23 -38.71
N ASP A 286 -16.23 -10.46 -38.56
CA ASP A 286 -17.04 -11.67 -38.37
C ASP A 286 -17.88 -11.60 -37.09
N TRP A 287 -17.34 -11.04 -36.01
CA TRP A 287 -18.11 -10.80 -34.80
C TRP A 287 -19.18 -9.71 -35.00
N CYS A 288 -18.86 -8.62 -35.70
CA CYS A 288 -19.82 -7.56 -36.02
C CYS A 288 -20.97 -8.08 -36.91
N ALA A 289 -20.67 -8.94 -37.89
CA ALA A 289 -21.67 -9.51 -38.80
C ALA A 289 -22.67 -10.45 -38.09
N ARG A 290 -22.30 -10.99 -36.92
CA ARG A 290 -23.14 -11.87 -36.10
C ARG A 290 -23.99 -11.12 -35.06
N TRP A 291 -24.14 -9.80 -35.19
CA TRP A 291 -25.00 -9.03 -34.29
C TRP A 291 -26.46 -9.47 -34.45
N GLU A 292 -27.08 -9.96 -33.37
CA GLU A 292 -28.39 -10.64 -33.47
C GLU A 292 -29.59 -9.68 -33.54
N ASP A 293 -29.41 -8.41 -33.13
CA ASP A 293 -30.51 -7.43 -32.99
C ASP A 293 -30.52 -6.36 -34.10
N GLY A 294 -29.72 -6.52 -35.15
CA GLY A 294 -29.65 -5.57 -36.26
C GLY A 294 -28.56 -5.90 -37.28
N GLU A 295 -28.32 -5.00 -38.22
CA GLU A 295 -27.28 -5.14 -39.24
C GLU A 295 -26.16 -4.10 -39.04
N ASN A 296 -24.92 -4.53 -39.22
CA ASN A 296 -23.76 -3.64 -39.23
C ASN A 296 -23.32 -3.36 -40.67
N ASP A 297 -23.17 -2.08 -41.00
CA ASP A 297 -22.62 -1.66 -42.30
C ASP A 297 -21.10 -1.96 -42.34
N PRO A 298 -20.63 -2.81 -43.27
CA PRO A 298 -19.21 -3.18 -43.37
C PRO A 298 -18.27 -1.99 -43.58
N ASP A 299 -18.69 -0.94 -44.29
CA ASP A 299 -17.88 0.24 -44.54
C ASP A 299 -17.68 1.07 -43.26
N ILE A 300 -18.71 1.10 -42.40
CA ILE A 300 -18.64 1.75 -41.08
C ILE A 300 -17.73 0.95 -40.14
N VAL A 301 -17.85 -0.38 -40.12
CA VAL A 301 -16.99 -1.27 -39.31
C VAL A 301 -15.52 -1.11 -39.70
N ALA A 302 -15.22 -1.08 -41.00
CA ALA A 302 -13.87 -0.85 -41.51
C ALA A 302 -13.33 0.55 -41.14
N ALA A 303 -14.17 1.59 -41.23
CA ALA A 303 -13.80 2.94 -40.85
C ALA A 303 -13.51 3.08 -39.34
N ASP A 304 -14.29 2.39 -38.49
CA ASP A 304 -14.09 2.38 -37.05
C ASP A 304 -12.82 1.63 -36.65
N TRP A 305 -12.54 0.48 -37.28
CA TRP A 305 -11.31 -0.27 -37.07
C TRP A 305 -10.05 0.55 -37.35
N ARG A 306 -10.04 1.32 -38.45
CA ARG A 306 -8.92 2.22 -38.80
C ARG A 306 -8.68 3.32 -37.76
N ARG A 307 -9.70 3.69 -36.99
CA ARG A 307 -9.63 4.72 -35.93
C ARG A 307 -9.14 4.15 -34.59
N MET A 308 -9.09 2.83 -34.44
CA MET A 308 -8.55 2.17 -33.25
C MET A 308 -7.03 2.17 -33.30
N LYS A 309 -6.38 2.96 -32.44
CA LYS A 309 -4.92 3.16 -32.37
C LYS A 309 -4.39 2.97 -30.94
N PRO A 310 -3.13 2.52 -30.77
CA PRO A 310 -2.50 2.35 -29.46
C PRO A 310 -2.29 3.70 -28.73
N PRO A 311 -1.99 3.70 -27.41
CA PRO A 311 -1.81 2.53 -26.54
C PRO A 311 -3.15 1.88 -26.17
N PHE A 312 -3.19 0.56 -26.24
CA PHE A 312 -4.36 -0.23 -25.89
C PHE A 312 -4.34 -0.60 -24.40
N ARG A 313 -5.53 -0.86 -23.83
CA ARG A 313 -5.71 -1.14 -22.39
C ARG A 313 -6.22 -2.55 -22.10
N ARG A 314 -6.84 -3.18 -23.08
CA ARG A 314 -7.44 -4.51 -23.01
C ARG A 314 -6.90 -5.31 -24.19
N GLY A 315 -6.83 -6.62 -24.03
CA GLY A 315 -6.23 -7.54 -24.98
C GLY A 315 -6.74 -8.95 -24.72
N ALA A 316 -5.94 -9.96 -25.07
CA ALA A 316 -6.36 -11.36 -25.07
C ALA A 316 -6.98 -11.84 -23.75
N SER A 317 -6.37 -11.53 -22.61
CA SER A 317 -6.90 -11.97 -21.30
C SER A 317 -8.32 -11.48 -21.02
N TRP A 318 -8.64 -10.25 -21.42
CA TRP A 318 -9.97 -9.68 -21.21
C TRP A 318 -10.99 -10.31 -22.17
N ILE A 319 -10.58 -10.62 -23.40
CA ILE A 319 -11.43 -11.35 -24.37
C ILE A 319 -11.75 -12.76 -23.83
N TYR A 320 -10.78 -13.45 -23.24
CA TYR A 320 -10.98 -14.80 -22.68
C TYR A 320 -11.91 -14.80 -21.47
N GLU A 321 -11.76 -13.82 -20.56
CA GLU A 321 -12.66 -13.62 -19.42
C GLU A 321 -14.10 -13.36 -19.90
N LEU A 322 -14.26 -12.44 -20.85
CA LEU A 322 -15.57 -12.08 -21.39
C LEU A 322 -16.22 -13.28 -22.12
N ALA A 323 -15.45 -14.06 -22.87
CA ALA A 323 -15.93 -15.26 -23.53
C ALA A 323 -16.36 -16.34 -22.52
N GLU A 324 -15.61 -16.55 -21.45
CA GLU A 324 -15.98 -17.52 -20.40
C GLU A 324 -17.29 -17.13 -19.69
N GLU A 325 -17.47 -15.84 -19.38
CA GLU A 325 -18.67 -15.31 -18.72
C GLU A 325 -19.91 -15.38 -19.61
N THR A 326 -19.75 -15.14 -20.92
CA THR A 326 -20.88 -14.93 -21.84
C THR A 326 -21.23 -16.15 -22.71
N SER A 327 -20.30 -17.10 -22.87
CA SER A 327 -20.49 -18.23 -23.79
C SER A 327 -21.30 -19.41 -23.22
N GLY A 328 -21.70 -19.36 -21.95
CA GLY A 328 -22.43 -20.44 -21.29
C GLY A 328 -21.63 -21.75 -21.19
N GLY A 329 -20.30 -21.65 -21.08
CA GLY A 329 -19.39 -22.80 -20.98
C GLY A 329 -18.89 -23.35 -22.32
N LYS A 330 -19.20 -22.70 -23.45
CA LYS A 330 -18.64 -23.05 -24.79
C LYS A 330 -17.18 -22.63 -24.94
N PHE A 331 -16.70 -21.74 -24.08
CA PHE A 331 -15.30 -21.38 -23.95
C PHE A 331 -14.92 -21.43 -22.47
N LYS A 332 -13.78 -22.06 -22.15
CA LYS A 332 -13.19 -22.02 -20.81
C LYS A 332 -11.83 -21.38 -20.90
N ARG A 333 -11.56 -20.43 -20.01
CA ARG A 333 -10.28 -19.74 -19.94
C ARG A 333 -9.14 -20.73 -19.72
N ALA A 334 -9.36 -21.78 -18.93
CA ALA A 334 -8.38 -22.85 -18.70
C ALA A 334 -7.87 -23.50 -20.01
N ASP A 335 -8.73 -23.68 -21.01
CA ASP A 335 -8.35 -24.31 -22.29
C ASP A 335 -7.48 -23.37 -23.16
N ALA A 336 -7.52 -22.05 -22.89
CA ALA A 336 -6.65 -21.07 -23.52
C ALA A 336 -5.27 -20.96 -22.83
N PHE A 337 -5.15 -21.34 -21.55
CA PHE A 337 -3.90 -21.28 -20.77
C PHE A 337 -3.20 -22.64 -20.61
N PHE A 338 -3.83 -23.74 -21.02
CA PHE A 338 -3.23 -25.07 -21.12
C PHE A 338 -3.37 -25.57 -22.55
N ASP A 339 -2.27 -25.69 -23.29
CA ASP A 339 -2.29 -26.36 -24.58
C ASP A 339 -2.63 -27.84 -24.35
N VAL A 340 -3.77 -28.29 -24.88
CA VAL A 340 -3.85 -29.66 -25.37
C VAL A 340 -2.89 -29.70 -26.55
N LEU A 341 -1.70 -30.26 -26.36
CA LEU A 341 -0.72 -30.47 -27.42
C LEU A 341 -1.44 -31.18 -28.59
N PRO A 342 -1.58 -30.53 -29.77
CA PRO A 342 -1.86 -31.27 -30.98
C PRO A 342 -0.62 -32.09 -31.32
N ASP A 343 -0.84 -33.29 -31.88
CA ASP A 343 0.24 -34.13 -32.41
C ASP A 343 1.14 -33.29 -33.34
N GLU A 344 2.45 -33.50 -33.24
CA GLU A 344 3.50 -32.66 -33.81
C GLU A 344 3.21 -32.20 -35.26
N PRO A 345 3.43 -30.91 -35.61
CA PRO A 345 3.43 -30.50 -37.01
C PRO A 345 4.68 -31.05 -37.73
N GLU A 346 4.48 -31.78 -38.83
CA GLU A 346 5.55 -32.24 -39.71
C GLU A 346 6.44 -31.06 -40.14
N SER A 347 7.73 -31.17 -39.84
CA SER A 347 8.72 -30.16 -40.22
C SER A 347 8.99 -30.22 -41.73
N LEU A 348 8.81 -29.09 -42.42
CA LEU A 348 9.16 -28.92 -43.84
C LEU A 348 10.67 -28.73 -44.10
N PHE A 349 11.52 -28.87 -43.07
CA PHE A 349 12.96 -28.81 -43.19
C PHE A 349 13.59 -30.06 -42.55
N PRO A 350 14.39 -30.86 -43.27
CA PRO A 350 15.12 -31.95 -42.66
C PRO A 350 16.16 -31.38 -41.68
N ARG A 351 15.80 -31.34 -40.39
CA ARG A 351 16.76 -31.23 -39.31
C ARG A 351 17.21 -32.64 -38.96
N GLU A 352 18.44 -32.99 -39.30
CA GLU A 352 19.16 -34.01 -38.53
C GLU A 352 19.41 -33.43 -37.14
N ALA A 353 18.41 -33.61 -36.27
CA ALA A 353 18.59 -33.41 -34.84
C ALA A 353 19.41 -34.59 -34.30
N PRO A 354 20.46 -34.36 -33.49
CA PRO A 354 21.05 -35.45 -32.72
C PRO A 354 19.97 -36.11 -31.86
N PRO A 355 19.98 -37.45 -31.70
CA PRO A 355 18.90 -38.16 -31.04
C PRO A 355 18.68 -37.58 -29.64
N ALA A 356 17.46 -37.09 -29.41
CA ALA A 356 17.03 -36.69 -28.08
C ALA A 356 17.17 -37.90 -27.16
N PRO A 357 17.74 -37.76 -25.95
CA PRO A 357 17.80 -38.87 -25.01
C PRO A 357 16.37 -39.34 -24.75
N GLU A 358 16.10 -40.62 -25.01
CA GLU A 358 14.81 -41.26 -24.72
C GLU A 358 14.46 -41.00 -23.25
N ARG A 359 13.52 -40.07 -23.01
CA ARG A 359 12.98 -39.86 -21.67
C ARG A 359 12.10 -41.07 -21.38
N PRO A 360 12.37 -41.84 -20.31
CA PRO A 360 11.52 -42.97 -19.97
C PRO A 360 10.07 -42.49 -19.80
N PRO A 361 9.07 -43.32 -20.17
CA PRO A 361 7.67 -42.94 -20.07
C PRO A 361 7.33 -42.54 -18.63
N PHE A 362 6.59 -41.44 -18.47
CA PHE A 362 6.12 -40.98 -17.17
C PHE A 362 5.24 -42.05 -16.52
N LYS A 363 5.74 -42.67 -15.45
CA LYS A 363 5.01 -43.70 -14.70
C LYS A 363 4.34 -43.08 -13.48
N LEU A 364 3.02 -43.12 -13.44
CA LEU A 364 2.20 -42.74 -12.28
C LEU A 364 1.53 -43.98 -11.71
N ALA A 365 1.78 -44.29 -10.43
CA ALA A 365 1.17 -45.41 -9.72
C ALA A 365 0.52 -44.93 -8.41
N PRO A 366 -0.77 -44.52 -8.44
CA PRO A 366 -1.49 -44.12 -7.23
C PRO A 366 -1.53 -45.26 -6.21
N THR A 367 -1.14 -44.98 -4.96
CA THR A 367 -1.13 -45.99 -3.89
C THR A 367 -2.44 -45.94 -3.10
N PRO A 368 -3.19 -47.07 -2.95
CA PRO A 368 -4.38 -47.12 -2.10
C PRO A 368 -4.06 -46.79 -0.64
N TYR A 369 -4.95 -46.05 0.03
CA TYR A 369 -4.78 -45.72 1.44
C TYR A 369 -5.04 -46.93 2.34
N SER A 370 -4.10 -47.25 3.24
CA SER A 370 -4.11 -48.49 4.03
C SER A 370 -4.83 -48.38 5.38
N PHE A 371 -5.44 -47.23 5.71
CA PHE A 371 -6.12 -46.96 6.98
C PHE A 371 -5.31 -47.40 8.22
N PRO A 372 -4.08 -46.89 8.42
CA PRO A 372 -3.29 -47.22 9.60
C PRO A 372 -4.01 -46.81 10.89
N ASP A 373 -3.71 -47.48 11.99
CA ASP A 373 -4.16 -47.07 13.33
C ASP A 373 -3.80 -45.59 13.55
N PRO A 374 -4.76 -44.70 13.85
CA PRO A 374 -4.49 -43.29 14.10
C PRO A 374 -3.38 -43.03 15.12
N ALA A 375 -3.19 -43.91 16.12
CA ALA A 375 -2.13 -43.78 17.11
C ALA A 375 -0.72 -44.02 16.54
N SER A 376 -0.62 -44.75 15.42
CA SER A 376 0.64 -45.02 14.72
C SER A 376 1.10 -43.88 13.81
N ILE A 377 0.22 -42.90 13.52
CA ILE A 377 0.54 -41.77 12.64
C ILE A 377 1.48 -40.80 13.38
N PRO A 378 2.68 -40.51 12.84
CA PRO A 378 3.62 -39.60 13.49
C PRO A 378 3.02 -38.22 13.75
N ARG A 379 3.25 -37.67 14.94
CA ARG A 379 2.84 -36.31 15.29
C ARG A 379 3.56 -35.28 14.39
N ARG A 380 2.87 -34.16 14.12
CA ARG A 380 3.48 -33.00 13.46
C ARG A 380 4.70 -32.53 14.26
N ARG A 381 5.81 -32.28 13.57
CA ARG A 381 7.08 -31.86 14.17
C ARG A 381 7.23 -30.34 14.07
N TRP A 382 6.63 -29.64 15.03
CA TRP A 382 6.81 -28.20 15.23
C TRP A 382 8.22 -27.94 15.77
N LEU A 383 8.88 -26.91 15.24
CA LEU A 383 10.24 -26.53 15.63
C LEU A 383 10.25 -25.35 16.60
N TYR A 384 9.38 -24.37 16.37
CA TYR A 384 9.24 -23.19 17.19
C TYR A 384 7.84 -22.59 16.98
N GLY A 385 7.15 -22.33 18.08
CA GLY A 385 5.73 -21.97 18.10
C GLY A 385 4.85 -22.86 17.24
N ARG A 386 3.81 -22.24 16.66
CA ARG A 386 2.88 -22.90 15.74
C ARG A 386 3.06 -22.43 14.29
N HIS A 387 4.27 -21.97 13.95
CA HIS A 387 4.59 -21.40 12.65
C HIS A 387 5.90 -21.92 12.02
N TYR A 388 6.82 -22.56 12.77
CA TYR A 388 7.92 -23.33 12.18
C TYR A 388 7.62 -24.83 12.26
N ILE A 389 7.60 -25.53 11.12
CA ILE A 389 7.24 -26.94 11.04
C ILE A 389 8.10 -27.66 9.99
N ARG A 390 8.64 -28.83 10.37
CA ARG A 390 9.48 -29.66 9.49
C ARG A 390 8.75 -29.97 8.17
N GLY A 391 9.43 -29.74 7.05
CA GLY A 391 8.98 -30.16 5.73
C GLY A 391 7.94 -29.24 5.07
N PHE A 392 7.61 -28.09 5.67
CA PHE A 392 6.69 -27.13 5.06
C PHE A 392 7.27 -25.72 5.01
N VAL A 393 6.61 -24.91 4.18
CA VAL A 393 6.83 -23.47 4.06
C VAL A 393 5.78 -22.72 4.88
N SER A 394 6.27 -21.76 5.63
CA SER A 394 5.48 -20.78 6.38
C SER A 394 5.87 -19.36 5.98
N ALA A 395 4.99 -18.40 6.25
CA ALA A 395 5.25 -16.99 5.96
C ALA A 395 5.04 -16.06 7.16
N THR A 396 5.90 -15.04 7.27
CA THR A 396 5.70 -13.89 8.16
C THR A 396 5.52 -12.65 7.29
N VAL A 397 4.35 -12.04 7.35
CA VAL A 397 4.00 -10.89 6.50
C VAL A 397 3.80 -9.64 7.34
N ALA A 398 4.42 -8.52 6.94
CA ALA A 398 4.22 -7.24 7.59
C ALA A 398 4.79 -6.06 6.77
N PRO A 399 4.37 -4.81 7.04
CA PRO A 399 4.93 -3.64 6.38
C PRO A 399 6.44 -3.53 6.61
N GLY A 400 7.12 -2.72 5.80
CA GLY A 400 8.52 -2.35 6.08
C GLY A 400 8.64 -1.63 7.42
N GLY A 401 9.76 -1.85 8.13
CA GLY A 401 10.10 -1.10 9.35
C GLY A 401 9.45 -1.54 10.66
N ILE A 402 8.59 -2.58 10.66
CA ILE A 402 7.92 -3.04 11.90
C ILE A 402 8.79 -3.95 12.79
N GLY A 403 9.91 -4.47 12.28
CA GLY A 403 10.79 -5.41 13.01
C GLY A 403 10.68 -6.88 12.60
N LYS A 404 10.29 -7.20 11.35
CA LYS A 404 10.25 -8.60 10.85
C LYS A 404 11.61 -9.30 11.00
N SER A 405 12.68 -8.67 10.50
CA SER A 405 14.04 -9.20 10.56
C SER A 405 14.55 -9.30 12.00
N SER A 406 14.28 -8.30 12.83
CA SER A 406 14.61 -8.36 14.27
C SER A 406 13.88 -9.50 14.98
N LEU A 407 12.60 -9.75 14.64
CA LEU A 407 11.84 -10.87 15.20
C LEU A 407 12.43 -12.22 14.77
N THR A 408 12.70 -12.41 13.48
CA THR A 408 13.24 -13.69 12.97
C THR A 408 14.65 -13.99 13.50
N ILE A 409 15.47 -12.95 13.74
CA ILE A 409 16.78 -13.09 14.42
C ILE A 409 16.60 -13.61 15.84
N VAL A 410 15.69 -13.02 16.63
CA VAL A 410 15.45 -13.47 18.02
C VAL A 410 14.88 -14.88 18.05
N GLU A 411 13.99 -15.24 17.12
CA GLU A 411 13.49 -16.61 16.97
C GLU A 411 14.59 -17.60 16.60
N ALA A 412 15.50 -17.23 15.71
CA ALA A 412 16.66 -18.05 15.36
C ALA A 412 17.59 -18.26 16.56
N LEU A 413 17.84 -17.21 17.35
CA LEU A 413 18.61 -17.32 18.60
C LEU A 413 17.89 -18.19 19.64
N ALA A 414 16.57 -18.09 19.76
CA ALA A 414 15.78 -18.94 20.65
C ALA A 414 15.88 -20.43 20.23
N MET A 415 15.75 -20.72 18.94
CA MET A 415 15.86 -22.08 18.39
C MET A 415 17.27 -22.67 18.51
N THR A 416 18.32 -21.86 18.31
CA THR A 416 19.72 -22.32 18.34
C THR A 416 20.26 -22.45 19.76
N SER A 417 19.80 -21.60 20.69
CA SER A 417 20.18 -21.64 22.11
C SER A 417 19.30 -22.53 22.98
N GLY A 418 18.07 -22.83 22.55
CA GLY A 418 17.07 -23.54 23.35
C GLY A 418 16.50 -22.70 24.52
N LYS A 419 16.81 -21.39 24.58
CA LYS A 419 16.34 -20.47 25.61
C LYS A 419 14.97 -19.86 25.25
N PRO A 420 14.10 -19.57 26.23
CA PRO A 420 12.76 -19.03 25.99
C PRO A 420 12.76 -17.51 25.75
N LEU A 421 13.47 -17.02 24.73
CA LEU A 421 13.71 -15.57 24.53
C LEU A 421 12.42 -14.76 24.34
N LEU A 422 11.42 -15.35 23.68
CA LEU A 422 10.09 -14.76 23.49
C LEU A 422 8.99 -15.54 24.24
N GLY A 423 9.36 -16.20 25.34
CA GLY A 423 8.43 -17.01 26.15
C GLY A 423 8.16 -18.43 25.63
N GLU A 424 8.76 -18.81 24.50
CA GLU A 424 8.61 -20.13 23.89
C GLU A 424 9.96 -20.85 23.77
N ARG A 425 9.99 -22.17 24.00
CA ARG A 425 11.18 -23.00 23.79
C ARG A 425 10.99 -23.91 22.57
N SER A 426 12.06 -24.10 21.79
CA SER A 426 12.10 -25.18 20.82
C SER A 426 12.17 -26.54 21.53
N PRO A 427 11.65 -27.64 20.93
CA PRO A 427 11.72 -28.97 21.53
C PRO A 427 13.15 -29.50 21.70
N GLU A 428 14.08 -29.03 20.86
CA GLU A 428 15.49 -29.38 20.83
C GLU A 428 16.31 -28.16 20.36
N ASN A 429 17.64 -28.22 20.48
CA ASN A 429 18.52 -27.19 19.94
C ASN A 429 18.68 -27.41 18.44
N LEU A 430 18.24 -26.43 17.65
CA LEU A 430 18.12 -26.55 16.19
C LEU A 430 19.23 -25.80 15.47
N ARG A 431 19.56 -26.25 14.26
CA ARG A 431 20.43 -25.53 13.32
C ARG A 431 19.58 -24.63 12.44
N VAL A 432 19.83 -23.33 12.51
CA VAL A 432 19.04 -22.31 11.81
C VAL A 432 19.94 -21.54 10.86
N TRP A 433 19.49 -21.39 9.63
CA TRP A 433 20.15 -20.57 8.62
C TRP A 433 19.30 -19.34 8.31
N ILE A 434 19.86 -18.16 8.54
CA ILE A 434 19.31 -16.88 8.12
C ILE A 434 20.02 -16.46 6.85
N TRP A 435 19.30 -16.42 5.73
CA TRP A 435 19.75 -15.76 4.53
C TRP A 435 19.00 -14.44 4.39
N ASN A 436 19.73 -13.32 4.51
CA ASN A 436 19.14 -11.99 4.39
C ASN A 436 19.54 -11.35 3.06
N GLY A 437 18.57 -11.05 2.21
CA GLY A 437 18.78 -10.56 0.86
C GLY A 437 18.92 -9.04 0.71
N GLU A 438 18.90 -8.27 1.79
CA GLU A 438 18.84 -6.79 1.76
C GLU A 438 19.99 -6.10 2.52
N ASP A 439 20.49 -6.70 3.60
CA ASP A 439 21.49 -6.11 4.49
C ASP A 439 22.88 -6.73 4.25
N PRO A 440 23.96 -5.94 4.31
CA PRO A 440 25.33 -6.45 4.28
C PRO A 440 25.69 -7.22 5.56
N VAL A 441 26.76 -8.02 5.50
CA VAL A 441 27.15 -8.92 6.61
C VAL A 441 27.45 -8.17 7.92
N ASP A 442 28.05 -6.99 7.86
CA ASP A 442 28.36 -6.18 9.05
C ASP A 442 27.09 -5.73 9.79
N GLU A 443 26.03 -5.37 9.06
CA GLU A 443 24.74 -5.03 9.65
C GLU A 443 24.04 -6.25 10.27
N LEU A 444 24.12 -7.42 9.62
CA LEU A 444 23.62 -8.67 10.21
C LEU A 444 24.36 -9.01 11.51
N GLN A 445 25.68 -8.82 11.53
CA GLN A 445 26.49 -9.01 12.74
C GLN A 445 26.07 -8.05 13.87
N ARG A 446 25.85 -6.76 13.57
CA ARG A 446 25.35 -5.79 14.55
C ARG A 446 24.01 -6.23 15.15
N ARG A 447 23.06 -6.66 14.32
CA ARG A 447 21.73 -7.10 14.77
C ARG A 447 21.76 -8.35 15.63
N VAL A 448 22.56 -9.33 15.23
CA VAL A 448 22.70 -10.59 15.98
C VAL A 448 23.42 -10.34 17.31
N ALA A 449 24.50 -9.56 17.29
CA ALA A 449 25.23 -9.18 18.51
C ALA A 449 24.31 -8.43 19.49
N ALA A 450 23.52 -7.47 19.02
CA ALA A 450 22.59 -6.73 19.87
C ALA A 450 21.55 -7.65 20.52
N ALA A 451 20.96 -8.57 19.75
CA ALA A 451 20.01 -9.54 20.28
C ALA A 451 20.67 -10.50 21.29
N MET A 452 21.89 -10.97 21.01
CA MET A 452 22.66 -11.80 21.94
C MET A 452 22.99 -11.06 23.25
N HIS A 453 23.39 -9.80 23.17
CA HIS A 453 23.67 -8.95 24.34
C HIS A 453 22.42 -8.76 25.19
N HIS A 454 21.30 -8.36 24.58
CA HIS A 454 20.05 -8.14 25.30
C HIS A 454 19.59 -9.38 26.06
N TYR A 455 19.65 -10.55 25.40
CA TYR A 455 19.16 -11.81 25.98
C TYR A 455 20.22 -12.58 26.77
N SER A 456 21.42 -12.03 26.96
CA SER A 456 22.55 -12.73 27.60
C SER A 456 22.77 -14.13 26.99
N VAL A 457 22.73 -14.22 25.66
CA VAL A 457 23.04 -15.42 24.89
C VAL A 457 24.52 -15.38 24.54
N GLY A 458 25.29 -16.30 25.12
CA GLY A 458 26.72 -16.42 24.86
C GLY A 458 27.01 -17.26 23.61
N PRO A 459 28.21 -17.15 23.01
CA PRO A 459 28.62 -17.99 21.89
C PRO A 459 28.50 -19.50 22.16
N ALA A 460 28.74 -19.95 23.39
CA ALA A 460 28.61 -21.35 23.78
C ALA A 460 27.15 -21.85 23.76
N ASP A 461 26.18 -20.97 24.01
CA ASP A 461 24.75 -21.32 23.94
C ASP A 461 24.33 -21.63 22.51
N VAL A 462 24.95 -20.98 21.51
CA VAL A 462 24.60 -21.11 20.07
C VAL A 462 25.49 -22.14 19.38
N GLY A 463 26.79 -22.15 19.66
CA GLY A 463 27.77 -23.02 19.00
C GLY A 463 27.81 -22.77 17.49
N ASP A 464 27.87 -23.84 16.72
CA ASP A 464 27.92 -23.83 15.25
C ASP A 464 26.54 -23.92 14.58
N ARG A 465 25.47 -23.71 15.36
CA ARG A 465 24.08 -23.95 14.93
C ARG A 465 23.43 -22.77 14.22
N LEU A 466 23.92 -21.54 14.42
CA LEU A 466 23.44 -20.36 13.70
C LEU A 466 24.32 -20.10 12.48
N LEU A 467 23.72 -20.11 11.30
CA LEU A 467 24.35 -19.72 10.05
C LEU A 467 23.70 -18.42 9.58
N ILE A 468 24.50 -17.45 9.14
CA ILE A 468 24.02 -16.14 8.69
C ILE A 468 24.79 -15.77 7.44
N ASP A 469 24.08 -15.50 6.35
CA ASP A 469 24.67 -15.09 5.08
C ASP A 469 23.88 -13.92 4.47
N SER A 470 24.60 -13.01 3.81
CA SER A 470 24.02 -11.88 3.07
C SER A 470 23.83 -12.23 1.60
N GLY A 471 22.64 -11.96 1.06
CA GLY A 471 22.33 -12.07 -0.35
C GLY A 471 23.01 -11.02 -1.23
N MET A 472 23.61 -9.98 -0.63
CA MET A 472 24.48 -9.04 -1.35
C MET A 472 25.83 -9.68 -1.73
N GLU A 473 26.28 -10.65 -0.95
CA GLU A 473 27.52 -11.41 -1.22
C GLU A 473 27.22 -12.76 -1.87
N GLN A 474 26.18 -13.45 -1.41
CA GLN A 474 25.76 -14.77 -1.87
C GLN A 474 24.30 -14.74 -2.36
N PRO A 475 24.04 -14.26 -3.59
CA PRO A 475 22.69 -14.15 -4.12
C PRO A 475 22.07 -15.54 -4.36
N ILE A 476 20.82 -15.69 -3.95
CA ILE A 476 19.98 -16.86 -4.26
C ILE A 476 18.89 -16.38 -5.22
N THR A 477 18.85 -16.90 -6.44
CA THR A 477 17.80 -16.61 -7.43
C THR A 477 17.15 -17.91 -7.87
N LEU A 478 16.02 -18.24 -7.24
CA LEU A 478 15.27 -19.47 -7.48
C LEU A 478 14.43 -19.46 -8.75
N ALA A 479 14.02 -18.27 -9.19
CA ALA A 479 13.23 -18.11 -10.39
C ALA A 479 13.53 -16.78 -11.07
N GLU A 480 13.36 -16.74 -12.38
CA GLU A 480 13.53 -15.55 -13.22
C GLU A 480 12.48 -15.53 -14.35
N ASP A 481 12.14 -14.33 -14.81
CA ASP A 481 11.25 -14.17 -15.96
C ASP A 481 12.00 -14.47 -17.26
N GLY A 482 11.53 -15.48 -17.99
CA GLY A 482 12.03 -15.84 -19.32
C GLY A 482 11.09 -15.37 -20.43
N ARG A 483 11.53 -15.56 -21.70
CA ARG A 483 10.72 -15.23 -22.89
C ARG A 483 9.35 -15.95 -22.94
N SER A 484 9.21 -17.05 -22.22
CA SER A 484 7.99 -17.87 -22.14
C SER A 484 7.36 -17.86 -20.73
N GLY A 485 7.61 -16.82 -19.94
CA GLY A 485 7.17 -16.71 -18.54
C GLY A 485 8.21 -17.14 -17.51
N ALA A 486 7.81 -17.16 -16.24
CA ALA A 486 8.65 -17.50 -15.10
C ALA A 486 9.22 -18.92 -15.19
N ARG A 487 10.53 -19.06 -14.93
CA ARG A 487 11.24 -20.34 -14.92
C ARG A 487 11.99 -20.54 -13.62
N LEU A 488 12.02 -21.78 -13.14
CA LEU A 488 12.80 -22.17 -11.96
C LEU A 488 14.25 -22.42 -12.33
N ASN A 489 15.16 -22.05 -11.43
CA ASN A 489 16.57 -22.38 -11.50
C ASN A 489 16.81 -23.71 -10.75
N GLU A 490 16.72 -24.83 -11.47
CA GLU A 490 16.86 -26.17 -10.89
C GLU A 490 18.27 -26.43 -10.30
N ASP A 491 19.32 -25.79 -10.82
CA ASP A 491 20.67 -25.91 -10.28
C ASP A 491 20.78 -25.26 -8.90
N VAL A 492 20.24 -24.04 -8.74
CA VAL A 492 20.14 -23.37 -7.44
C VAL A 492 19.29 -24.17 -6.46
N MET A 493 18.17 -24.75 -6.92
CA MET A 493 17.34 -25.61 -6.09
C MET A 493 18.09 -26.86 -5.60
N ALA A 494 18.79 -27.55 -6.50
CA ALA A 494 19.56 -28.75 -6.18
C ALA A 494 20.69 -28.42 -5.17
N GLU A 495 21.36 -27.29 -5.37
CA GLU A 495 22.42 -26.83 -4.48
C GLU A 495 21.90 -26.46 -3.09
N LEU A 496 20.75 -25.77 -3.00
CA LEU A 496 20.08 -25.49 -1.74
C LEU A 496 19.74 -26.79 -0.98
N VAL A 497 19.19 -27.78 -1.67
CA VAL A 497 18.88 -29.09 -1.07
C VAL A 497 20.15 -29.77 -0.56
N ARG A 498 21.24 -29.72 -1.33
CA ARG A 498 22.55 -30.29 -0.95
C ARG A 498 23.11 -29.59 0.29
N VAL A 499 23.12 -28.26 0.31
CA VAL A 499 23.65 -27.46 1.42
C VAL A 499 22.82 -27.67 2.69
N ILE A 500 21.50 -27.57 2.61
CA ILE A 500 20.60 -27.76 3.75
C ILE A 500 20.79 -29.15 4.37
N LYS A 501 20.87 -30.20 3.55
CA LYS A 501 21.11 -31.58 4.04
C LYS A 501 22.50 -31.75 4.63
N SER A 502 23.54 -31.31 3.94
CA SER A 502 24.94 -31.51 4.37
C SER A 502 25.27 -30.74 5.65
N ARG A 503 24.71 -29.55 5.81
CA ARG A 503 24.84 -28.72 7.02
C ARG A 503 23.81 -29.08 8.09
N LYS A 504 22.93 -30.06 7.84
CA LYS A 504 21.85 -30.51 8.74
C LYS A 504 20.99 -29.34 9.24
N ILE A 505 20.65 -28.42 8.35
CA ILE A 505 19.86 -27.23 8.71
C ILE A 505 18.42 -27.67 8.99
N ASP A 506 17.91 -27.31 10.15
CA ASP A 506 16.56 -27.64 10.60
C ASP A 506 15.54 -26.57 10.19
N ALA A 507 15.95 -25.30 10.16
CA ALA A 507 15.13 -24.18 9.71
C ALA A 507 15.91 -23.21 8.83
N VAL A 508 15.30 -22.77 7.74
CA VAL A 508 15.81 -21.74 6.82
C VAL A 508 14.89 -20.54 6.90
N ILE A 509 15.46 -19.35 7.11
CA ILE A 509 14.77 -18.07 7.10
C ILE A 509 15.24 -17.30 5.86
N VAL A 510 14.31 -16.94 4.99
CA VAL A 510 14.54 -16.20 3.75
C VAL A 510 13.97 -14.80 3.94
N ASP A 511 14.84 -13.80 4.10
CA ASP A 511 14.43 -12.45 4.47
C ASP A 511 15.01 -11.37 3.56
N PRO A 512 14.22 -10.76 2.65
CA PRO A 512 12.85 -11.09 2.27
C PRO A 512 12.76 -12.10 1.12
N LEU A 513 11.55 -12.67 0.92
CA LEU A 513 11.22 -13.55 -0.20
C LEU A 513 11.54 -12.91 -1.56
N VAL A 514 11.24 -11.63 -1.73
CA VAL A 514 11.43 -10.90 -3.00
C VAL A 514 12.88 -10.90 -3.48
N SER A 515 13.84 -10.96 -2.56
CA SER A 515 15.26 -11.03 -2.92
C SER A 515 15.68 -12.40 -3.47
N SER A 516 14.88 -13.44 -3.24
CA SER A 516 15.17 -14.82 -3.65
C SER A 516 14.73 -15.16 -5.09
N HIS A 517 14.17 -14.22 -5.84
CA HIS A 517 13.74 -14.40 -7.23
C HIS A 517 13.85 -13.11 -8.06
N ARG A 518 13.62 -13.23 -9.37
CA ARG A 518 13.57 -12.13 -10.35
C ARG A 518 12.28 -12.13 -11.17
N VAL A 519 11.24 -12.79 -10.65
CA VAL A 519 9.89 -12.77 -11.22
C VAL A 519 9.06 -11.62 -10.66
N SER A 520 8.06 -11.15 -11.43
CA SER A 520 7.11 -10.11 -10.99
C SER A 520 6.24 -10.57 -9.81
N GLU A 521 6.32 -9.88 -8.66
CA GLU A 521 5.47 -10.15 -7.47
C GLU A 521 3.97 -9.86 -7.70
N ASN A 522 3.63 -9.17 -8.80
CA ASN A 522 2.24 -8.92 -9.18
C ASN A 522 1.65 -10.07 -10.01
N ASP A 523 2.48 -11.01 -10.49
CA ASP A 523 2.04 -12.22 -11.16
C ASP A 523 1.87 -13.34 -10.12
N ASN A 524 0.61 -13.65 -9.78
CA ASN A 524 0.30 -14.72 -8.84
C ASN A 524 0.78 -16.10 -9.31
N GLY A 525 0.81 -16.38 -10.62
CA GLY A 525 1.32 -17.64 -11.15
C GLY A 525 2.83 -17.77 -10.94
N ALA A 526 3.56 -16.68 -11.16
CA ALA A 526 5.00 -16.64 -10.92
C ALA A 526 5.36 -16.74 -9.42
N VAL A 527 4.62 -16.03 -8.55
CA VAL A 527 4.81 -16.13 -7.09
C VAL A 527 4.46 -17.53 -6.58
N ASP A 528 3.37 -18.14 -7.07
CA ASP A 528 2.99 -19.52 -6.72
C ASP A 528 4.09 -20.53 -7.11
N LEU A 529 4.70 -20.35 -8.29
CA LEU A 529 5.83 -21.15 -8.75
C LEU A 529 7.01 -21.08 -7.76
N VAL A 530 7.39 -19.88 -7.32
CA VAL A 530 8.48 -19.67 -6.34
C VAL A 530 8.16 -20.29 -4.98
N VAL A 531 6.95 -20.07 -4.47
CA VAL A 531 6.54 -20.59 -3.15
C VAL A 531 6.47 -22.12 -3.18
N LYS A 532 5.99 -22.72 -4.27
CA LYS A 532 6.02 -24.18 -4.47
C LYS A 532 7.44 -24.73 -4.62
N ALA A 533 8.37 -23.99 -5.21
CA ALA A 533 9.78 -24.37 -5.27
C ALA A 533 10.40 -24.45 -3.86
N TRP A 534 10.20 -23.43 -3.03
CA TRP A 534 10.57 -23.48 -1.61
C TRP A 534 9.86 -24.64 -0.87
N GLY A 535 8.60 -24.92 -1.21
CA GLY A 535 7.84 -26.06 -0.70
C GLY A 535 8.48 -27.41 -1.02
N ARG A 536 8.97 -27.56 -2.27
CA ARG A 536 9.70 -28.75 -2.71
C ARG A 536 11.03 -28.89 -1.97
N ILE A 537 11.77 -27.80 -1.77
CA ILE A 537 13.03 -27.79 -1.00
C ILE A 537 12.77 -28.20 0.45
N ALA A 538 11.76 -27.60 1.11
CA ALA A 538 11.38 -27.94 2.48
C ALA A 538 11.02 -29.43 2.60
N PHE A 539 10.19 -29.94 1.69
CA PHE A 539 9.80 -31.36 1.66
C PHE A 539 11.01 -32.29 1.47
N GLN A 540 11.88 -32.01 0.50
CA GLN A 540 13.02 -32.86 0.19
C GLN A 540 14.09 -32.88 1.27
N THR A 541 14.25 -31.77 2.00
CA THR A 541 15.27 -31.61 3.06
C THR A 541 14.74 -31.96 4.45
N GLY A 542 13.44 -31.88 4.66
CA GLY A 542 12.82 -31.98 5.98
C GLY A 542 12.98 -30.71 6.83
N ALA A 543 13.63 -29.67 6.32
CA ALA A 543 13.76 -28.38 7.01
C ALA A 543 12.42 -27.63 7.04
N SER A 544 12.23 -26.77 8.03
CA SER A 544 11.21 -25.72 8.00
C SER A 544 11.71 -24.55 7.17
N VAL A 545 10.89 -23.98 6.29
CA VAL A 545 11.23 -22.77 5.54
C VAL A 545 10.31 -21.62 5.98
N MET A 546 10.89 -20.52 6.42
CA MET A 546 10.18 -19.29 6.78
C MET A 546 10.47 -18.22 5.73
N LEU A 547 9.42 -17.77 5.05
CA LEU A 547 9.48 -16.69 4.07
C LEU A 547 9.04 -15.39 4.73
N VAL A 548 9.92 -14.39 4.75
CA VAL A 548 9.57 -13.05 5.23
C VAL A 548 9.09 -12.22 4.05
N HIS A 549 7.92 -11.61 4.17
CA HIS A 549 7.28 -10.91 3.05
C HIS A 549 6.75 -9.54 3.44
N HIS A 550 6.81 -8.60 2.49
CA HIS A 550 6.25 -7.26 2.69
C HIS A 550 4.78 -7.24 2.28
N VAL A 551 3.93 -6.64 3.13
CA VAL A 551 2.56 -6.28 2.75
C VAL A 551 2.49 -4.86 2.18
N ARG A 552 1.42 -4.54 1.45
CA ARG A 552 1.13 -3.16 1.05
C ARG A 552 0.84 -2.32 2.31
N LYS A 553 1.15 -1.01 2.29
CA LYS A 553 0.83 -0.12 3.42
C LYS A 553 -0.69 -0.10 3.63
N THR A 554 -1.17 -0.61 4.75
CA THR A 554 -2.58 -0.52 5.16
C THR A 554 -2.81 0.82 5.88
N ASN A 555 -3.96 1.46 5.67
CA ASN A 555 -4.30 2.79 6.21
C ASN A 555 -4.68 2.75 7.71
N GLY A 556 -3.89 2.07 8.54
CA GLY A 556 -4.13 1.95 9.99
C GLY A 556 -5.09 0.84 10.41
N ASP A 557 -5.59 0.04 9.45
CA ASP A 557 -6.35 -1.17 9.74
C ASP A 557 -5.45 -2.33 10.18
N ALA A 558 -6.04 -3.29 10.92
CA ALA A 558 -5.34 -4.51 11.31
C ALA A 558 -4.87 -5.28 10.07
N ILE A 559 -3.56 -5.46 9.94
CA ILE A 559 -2.96 -6.21 8.84
C ILE A 559 -3.34 -7.67 8.95
N THR A 560 -3.82 -8.22 7.85
CA THR A 560 -4.14 -9.63 7.66
C THR A 560 -3.12 -10.27 6.72
N VAL A 561 -3.11 -11.61 6.67
CA VAL A 561 -2.26 -12.33 5.71
C VAL A 561 -2.61 -12.01 4.25
N GLU A 562 -3.86 -11.63 3.97
CA GLU A 562 -4.37 -11.26 2.64
C GLU A 562 -3.81 -9.92 2.12
N ASP A 563 -3.14 -9.13 2.96
CA ASP A 563 -2.53 -7.85 2.57
C ASP A 563 -1.13 -7.99 1.91
N ALA A 564 -0.60 -9.23 1.86
CA ALA A 564 0.66 -9.57 1.21
C ALA A 564 0.71 -9.19 -0.28
N ARG A 565 1.89 -8.82 -0.81
CA ARG A 565 2.05 -8.69 -2.27
C ARG A 565 1.93 -10.07 -2.93
N GLY A 566 1.17 -10.21 -4.01
CA GLY A 566 0.83 -11.54 -4.55
C GLY A 566 0.05 -12.41 -3.54
N ALA A 567 -0.79 -11.77 -2.70
CA ALA A 567 -1.32 -12.34 -1.46
C ALA A 567 -1.87 -13.75 -1.61
N SER A 568 -2.72 -13.97 -2.61
CA SER A 568 -3.41 -15.24 -2.75
C SER A 568 -2.43 -16.38 -3.04
N ALA A 569 -1.42 -16.18 -3.88
CA ALA A 569 -0.43 -17.20 -4.20
C ALA A 569 0.47 -17.54 -2.99
N LEU A 570 1.00 -16.52 -2.31
CA LEU A 570 1.86 -16.72 -1.14
C LEU A 570 1.10 -17.36 0.03
N VAL A 571 -0.08 -16.83 0.34
CA VAL A 571 -0.92 -17.34 1.44
C VAL A 571 -1.44 -18.74 1.09
N ASN A 572 -1.78 -19.04 -0.16
CA ASN A 572 -2.23 -20.38 -0.56
C ASN A 572 -1.12 -21.41 -0.64
N GLY A 573 0.07 -21.02 -1.07
CA GLY A 573 1.24 -21.90 -1.14
C GLY A 573 1.83 -22.25 0.23
N THR A 574 1.66 -21.39 1.25
CA THR A 574 2.13 -21.64 2.62
C THR A 574 1.14 -22.47 3.44
N ARG A 575 1.66 -23.21 4.44
CA ARG A 575 0.80 -23.96 5.39
C ARG A 575 0.42 -23.14 6.62
N VAL A 576 1.33 -22.28 7.04
CA VAL A 576 1.08 -21.30 8.09
C VAL A 576 1.52 -19.94 7.59
N ALA A 577 0.67 -18.94 7.70
CA ALA A 577 1.01 -17.55 7.47
C ALA A 577 0.60 -16.73 8.69
N ARG A 578 1.53 -15.92 9.21
CA ARG A 578 1.27 -14.97 10.28
C ARG A 578 1.48 -13.54 9.80
N ALA A 579 0.56 -12.67 10.20
CA ALA A 579 0.70 -11.23 10.02
C ALA A 579 1.22 -10.58 11.31
N LEU A 580 2.16 -9.64 11.18
CA LEU A 580 2.53 -8.74 12.27
C LEU A 580 1.76 -7.44 12.13
N THR A 581 1.03 -7.07 13.19
CA THR A 581 0.18 -5.88 13.22
C THR A 581 0.77 -4.86 14.19
N PRO A 582 1.10 -3.63 13.76
CA PRO A 582 1.61 -2.61 14.67
C PRO A 582 0.50 -2.16 15.62
N MET A 583 0.87 -1.67 16.79
CA MET A 583 -0.09 -1.06 17.70
C MET A 583 -0.63 0.22 17.08
N THR A 584 -1.94 0.30 16.95
CA THR A 584 -2.60 1.53 16.49
C THR A 584 -2.53 2.62 17.56
N PRO A 585 -2.60 3.91 17.21
CA PRO A 585 -2.65 4.99 18.21
C PRO A 585 -3.81 4.83 19.21
N ASN A 586 -4.95 4.30 18.76
CA ASN A 586 -6.12 4.04 19.62
C ASN A 586 -5.87 2.88 20.59
N GLU A 587 -5.22 1.80 20.14
CA GLU A 587 -4.79 0.71 21.04
C GLU A 587 -3.76 1.22 22.05
N GLY A 588 -2.78 2.02 21.61
CA GLY A 588 -1.82 2.67 22.49
C GLY A 588 -2.49 3.52 23.57
N ALA A 589 -3.40 4.41 23.18
CA ALA A 589 -4.16 5.25 24.11
C ALA A 589 -5.00 4.43 25.11
N LYS A 590 -5.65 3.35 24.65
CA LYS A 590 -6.42 2.44 25.52
C LYS A 590 -5.54 1.68 26.51
N LEU A 591 -4.33 1.32 26.09
CA LEU A 591 -3.38 0.53 26.87
C LEU A 591 -2.44 1.41 27.72
N GLY A 592 -2.43 2.72 27.51
CA GLY A 592 -1.58 3.68 28.21
C GLY A 592 -0.16 3.78 27.65
N VAL A 593 0.09 3.26 26.45
CA VAL A 593 1.43 3.21 25.84
C VAL A 593 1.73 4.52 25.11
N GLU A 594 2.77 5.23 25.54
CA GLU A 594 3.16 6.53 24.97
C GLU A 594 3.74 6.44 23.55
N LYS A 595 4.48 5.36 23.26
CA LYS A 595 5.18 5.15 21.98
C LYS A 595 4.62 3.92 21.24
N PRO A 596 3.34 3.91 20.83
CA PRO A 596 2.70 2.73 20.25
C PRO A 596 3.40 2.21 18.99
N TRP A 597 4.07 3.07 18.22
CA TRP A 597 4.80 2.68 17.01
C TRP A 597 5.98 1.72 17.27
N LEU A 598 6.43 1.56 18.51
CA LEU A 598 7.45 0.57 18.89
C LEU A 598 6.88 -0.82 19.14
N PHE A 599 5.55 -0.96 19.21
CA PHE A 599 4.88 -2.19 19.59
C PHE A 599 4.15 -2.82 18.39
N PHE A 600 4.19 -4.14 18.33
CA PHE A 600 3.41 -4.90 17.36
C PHE A 600 2.99 -6.24 17.98
N ARG A 601 1.95 -6.87 17.43
CA ARG A 601 1.51 -8.21 17.84
C ARG A 601 1.56 -9.18 16.68
N SER A 602 1.75 -10.45 17.00
CA SER A 602 1.46 -11.55 16.08
C SER A 602 0.05 -12.05 16.39
N GLY A 603 -0.89 -12.04 15.43
CA GLY A 603 -2.23 -12.60 15.67
C GLY A 603 -3.44 -11.84 15.11
N GLY A 604 -3.24 -10.86 14.23
CA GLY A 604 -4.33 -10.35 13.38
C GLY A 604 -4.51 -11.29 12.18
N VAL A 605 -5.47 -12.21 12.23
CA VAL A 605 -5.82 -13.11 11.09
C VAL A 605 -4.62 -13.94 10.59
N THR A 606 -4.28 -15.01 11.30
CA THR A 606 -3.31 -16.03 10.87
C THR A 606 -4.01 -17.11 10.04
N LYS A 607 -3.45 -17.50 8.90
CA LYS A 607 -3.82 -18.75 8.25
C LYS A 607 -3.03 -19.89 8.89
N ASN A 608 -3.72 -20.86 9.48
CA ASN A 608 -3.09 -22.09 9.95
C ASN A 608 -3.94 -23.28 9.49
N ASN A 609 -3.45 -24.01 8.49
CA ASN A 609 -4.15 -25.18 7.96
C ASN A 609 -4.00 -26.43 8.85
N LEU A 610 -3.16 -26.36 9.89
CA LEU A 610 -2.70 -27.53 10.65
C LEU A 610 -3.16 -27.52 12.12
N ALA A 611 -3.57 -26.36 12.62
CA ALA A 611 -4.17 -26.16 13.95
C ALA A 611 -5.12 -24.96 13.91
N PRO A 612 -6.16 -24.89 14.77
CA PRO A 612 -7.03 -23.72 14.86
C PRO A 612 -6.20 -22.45 15.11
N ALA A 613 -6.50 -21.40 14.35
CA ALA A 613 -5.95 -20.08 14.61
C ALA A 613 -6.51 -19.54 15.94
N GLU A 614 -5.65 -19.32 16.93
CA GLU A 614 -6.02 -18.61 18.15
C GLU A 614 -6.04 -17.11 17.85
N ALA A 615 -7.15 -16.62 17.28
CA ALA A 615 -7.37 -15.20 17.14
C ALA A 615 -7.67 -14.61 18.53
N ALA A 616 -6.64 -14.11 19.22
CA ALA A 616 -6.80 -13.39 20.46
C ALA A 616 -7.23 -11.93 20.16
N PRO A 617 -8.26 -11.38 20.84
CA PRO A 617 -8.49 -9.95 20.87
C PRO A 617 -7.20 -9.19 21.25
N ALA A 618 -7.03 -7.94 20.79
CA ALA A 618 -5.81 -7.16 21.05
C ALA A 618 -5.41 -7.11 22.54
N GLU A 619 -6.39 -7.13 23.45
CA GLU A 619 -6.22 -7.14 24.91
C GLU A 619 -5.69 -8.47 25.48
N LYS A 620 -5.74 -9.55 24.68
CA LYS A 620 -5.29 -10.90 25.04
C LYS A 620 -4.16 -11.41 24.14
N ALA A 621 -3.71 -10.60 23.19
CA ALA A 621 -2.64 -10.96 22.27
C ALA A 621 -1.27 -10.77 22.92
N SER A 622 -0.30 -11.60 22.55
CA SER A 622 1.11 -11.36 22.88
C SER A 622 1.62 -10.18 22.07
N TRP A 623 1.99 -9.12 22.79
CA TRP A 623 2.61 -7.94 22.21
C TRP A 623 4.13 -8.08 22.25
N PHE A 624 4.78 -7.50 21.26
CA PHE A 624 6.21 -7.37 21.13
C PHE A 624 6.57 -5.90 21.07
N ALA A 625 7.78 -5.56 21.50
CA ALA A 625 8.32 -4.21 21.45
C ALA A 625 9.71 -4.22 20.79
N LEU A 626 10.06 -3.14 20.10
CA LEU A 626 11.43 -2.86 19.68
C LEU A 626 12.16 -2.08 20.77
N GLN A 627 13.16 -2.70 21.39
CA GLN A 627 14.05 -2.08 22.36
C GLN A 627 15.38 -1.73 21.71
N SER A 628 15.84 -0.49 21.90
CA SER A 628 17.15 -0.06 21.41
C SER A 628 18.25 -0.58 22.33
N VAL A 629 19.20 -1.31 21.77
CA VAL A 629 20.32 -1.93 22.48
C VAL A 629 21.62 -1.32 21.97
N PRO A 630 22.42 -0.65 22.83
CA PRO A 630 23.73 -0.14 22.46
C PRO A 630 24.72 -1.30 22.32
N LEU A 631 25.52 -1.29 21.25
CA LEU A 631 26.51 -2.35 20.99
C LEU A 631 27.85 -2.13 21.69
N GLY A 632 28.18 -0.90 22.06
CA GLY A 632 29.48 -0.60 22.64
C GLY A 632 30.63 -0.65 21.64
N ASN A 633 30.35 -0.56 20.34
CA ASN A 633 31.33 -0.50 19.25
C ASN A 633 31.77 0.95 18.92
N GLY A 634 31.47 1.91 19.79
CA GLY A 634 31.89 3.30 19.67
C GLY A 634 33.33 3.53 20.12
N ALA A 635 33.78 4.78 20.02
CA ALA A 635 35.10 5.18 20.50
C ALA A 635 35.14 5.30 22.03
N GLY A 636 36.28 4.97 22.64
CA GLY A 636 36.48 5.01 24.09
C GLY A 636 36.38 3.63 24.75
N GLU A 637 36.21 3.61 26.08
CA GLU A 637 36.04 2.37 26.86
C GLU A 637 34.80 2.45 27.76
N GLY A 638 34.20 1.29 28.08
CA GLY A 638 33.05 1.22 28.96
C GLY A 638 31.85 2.03 28.47
N VAL A 639 31.40 3.00 29.28
CA VAL A 639 30.22 3.83 29.00
C VAL A 639 30.44 4.72 27.76
N ASP A 640 31.66 5.20 27.52
CA ASP A 640 31.93 6.09 26.38
C ASP A 640 31.75 5.37 25.03
N ALA A 641 32.19 4.11 24.97
CA ALA A 641 31.99 3.25 23.79
C ALA A 641 30.51 2.88 23.57
N LEU A 642 29.73 2.73 24.66
CA LEU A 642 28.29 2.48 24.59
C LEU A 642 27.52 3.71 24.11
N MET A 643 27.88 4.91 24.56
CA MET A 643 27.19 6.16 24.22
C MET A 643 27.53 6.68 22.82
N SER A 644 28.73 6.39 22.32
CA SER A 644 29.18 6.79 20.97
C SER A 644 29.04 5.70 19.91
N GLY A 645 28.61 4.50 20.30
CA GLY A 645 28.45 3.35 19.42
C GLY A 645 27.07 3.26 18.76
N ASP A 646 26.90 2.23 17.94
CA ASP A 646 25.65 1.94 17.26
C ASP A 646 24.58 1.44 18.24
N THR A 647 23.33 1.82 17.98
CA THR A 647 22.15 1.30 18.68
C THR A 647 21.28 0.51 17.73
N VAL A 648 20.88 -0.71 18.13
CA VAL A 648 20.10 -1.61 17.27
C VAL A 648 18.77 -1.97 17.94
N GLY A 649 17.69 -2.00 17.15
CA GLY A 649 16.36 -2.41 17.61
C GLY A 649 16.23 -3.94 17.73
N VAL A 650 16.12 -4.43 18.96
CA VAL A 650 15.90 -5.85 19.30
C VAL A 650 14.45 -6.07 19.68
N VAL A 651 13.84 -7.15 19.17
CA VAL A 651 12.47 -7.52 19.51
C VAL A 651 12.42 -8.21 20.86
N VAL A 652 11.52 -7.75 21.74
CA VAL A 652 11.26 -8.32 23.05
C VAL A 652 9.77 -8.62 23.24
N LEU A 653 9.43 -9.55 24.13
CA LEU A 653 8.04 -9.71 24.56
C LEU A 653 7.67 -8.48 25.41
N ALA A 654 6.59 -7.79 25.03
CA ALA A 654 6.20 -6.55 25.68
C ALA A 654 5.47 -6.80 27.00
N ASP A 655 5.99 -6.22 28.08
CA ASP A 655 5.22 -6.00 29.30
C ASP A 655 4.40 -4.71 29.14
N LEU A 656 3.13 -4.86 28.75
CA LEU A 656 2.22 -3.73 28.59
C LEU A 656 1.92 -2.99 29.90
N ALA A 657 2.11 -3.62 31.06
CA ALA A 657 1.95 -2.95 32.34
C ALA A 657 3.12 -1.99 32.58
N ALA A 658 4.35 -2.43 32.32
CA ALA A 658 5.55 -1.58 32.38
C ALA A 658 5.56 -0.48 31.29
N ALA A 659 5.01 -0.77 30.11
CA ALA A 659 4.97 0.15 28.98
C ALA A 659 3.96 1.30 29.12
N ALA A 660 3.07 1.27 30.13
CA ALA A 660 2.02 2.27 30.34
C ALA A 660 2.52 3.64 30.86
N GLY A 661 3.82 3.90 30.74
CA GLY A 661 4.52 5.11 31.18
C GLY A 661 4.67 5.23 32.69
N PRO A 662 5.70 5.97 33.17
CA PRO A 662 5.87 6.26 34.59
C PRO A 662 4.64 6.96 35.14
N ARG A 663 4.27 6.60 36.36
CA ARG A 663 3.13 7.18 37.07
C ARG A 663 3.46 8.63 37.38
N ASP A 664 2.70 9.59 36.85
CA ASP A 664 2.77 10.96 37.35
C ASP A 664 1.98 11.04 38.66
N PRO A 665 2.65 11.04 39.83
CA PRO A 665 1.96 11.02 41.12
C PRO A 665 1.13 12.29 41.33
N ASP A 666 1.54 13.41 40.72
CA ASP A 666 0.85 14.69 40.82
C ASP A 666 -0.45 14.67 40.00
N THR A 667 -0.45 14.04 38.83
CA THR A 667 -1.68 13.83 38.05
C THR A 667 -2.64 12.89 38.76
N ILE A 668 -2.16 11.78 39.31
CA ILE A 668 -3.00 10.84 40.07
C ILE A 668 -3.56 11.53 41.32
N GLY A 669 -2.73 12.28 42.05
CA GLY A 669 -3.13 13.08 43.20
C GLY A 669 -4.23 14.08 42.86
N ARG A 670 -4.08 14.84 41.76
CA ARG A 670 -5.11 15.79 41.27
C ARG A 670 -6.42 15.10 40.92
N ILE A 671 -6.37 13.95 40.24
CA ILE A 671 -7.57 13.18 39.90
C ILE A 671 -8.27 12.69 41.18
N LEU A 672 -7.53 12.05 42.09
CA LEU A 672 -8.09 11.55 43.33
C LEU A 672 -8.63 12.68 44.20
N GLN A 673 -7.99 13.85 44.22
CA GLN A 673 -8.48 15.03 44.92
C GLN A 673 -9.79 15.55 44.30
N ALA A 674 -9.88 15.60 42.97
CA ALA A 674 -11.09 16.02 42.26
C ALA A 674 -12.28 15.06 42.45
N LEU A 675 -12.01 13.77 42.67
CA LEU A 675 -13.05 12.77 42.91
C LEU A 675 -13.71 12.92 44.30
N GLY A 676 -12.99 13.42 45.30
CA GLY A 676 -13.53 13.54 46.66
C GLY A 676 -14.04 12.22 47.25
N ASP A 677 -14.86 12.28 48.29
CA ASP A 677 -15.42 11.08 48.94
C ASP A 677 -16.72 10.58 48.32
N ASP A 678 -17.11 11.18 47.18
CA ASP A 678 -18.32 10.88 46.45
C ASP A 678 -18.25 9.56 45.66
N ASP A 679 -19.42 8.97 45.42
CA ASP A 679 -19.59 7.80 44.57
C ASP A 679 -19.99 8.26 43.16
N TRP A 680 -19.16 7.94 42.15
CA TRP A 680 -19.33 8.42 40.79
C TRP A 680 -19.88 7.34 39.85
N ARG A 681 -20.74 7.70 38.89
CA ARG A 681 -21.30 6.72 37.93
C ARG A 681 -20.22 6.19 36.99
N ALA A 682 -20.27 4.91 36.70
CA ALA A 682 -19.40 4.29 35.70
C ALA A 682 -19.80 4.63 34.24
N ASP A 683 -21.09 4.86 33.98
CA ASP A 683 -21.63 5.07 32.63
C ASP A 683 -21.54 6.55 32.21
N VAL A 684 -20.92 6.80 31.05
CA VAL A 684 -20.78 8.13 30.43
C VAL A 684 -22.11 8.84 30.19
N ARG A 685 -23.21 8.09 30.01
CA ARG A 685 -24.56 8.65 29.83
C ARG A 685 -25.10 9.34 31.08
N ALA A 686 -24.41 9.21 32.21
CA ALA A 686 -24.78 9.89 33.45
C ALA A 686 -24.41 11.39 33.46
N GLY A 687 -23.77 11.91 32.40
CA GLY A 687 -23.42 13.33 32.29
C GLY A 687 -22.48 13.76 33.41
N ASP A 688 -22.83 14.82 34.12
CA ASP A 688 -21.98 15.37 35.20
C ASP A 688 -21.76 14.39 36.35
N ALA A 689 -22.64 13.39 36.53
CA ALA A 689 -22.47 12.35 37.55
C ALA A 689 -21.52 11.22 37.12
N TRP A 690 -21.04 11.21 35.88
CA TRP A 690 -20.06 10.24 35.38
C TRP A 690 -18.67 10.50 35.99
N ILE A 691 -17.96 9.45 36.41
CA ILE A 691 -16.60 9.55 36.96
C ILE A 691 -15.63 10.26 36.01
N GLY A 692 -15.87 10.19 34.70
CA GLY A 692 -15.00 10.83 33.74
C GLY A 692 -15.08 12.35 33.77
N SER A 693 -16.15 12.95 34.31
CA SER A 693 -16.31 14.39 34.41
C SER A 693 -15.29 15.05 35.37
N PRO A 694 -15.16 14.62 36.64
CA PRO A 694 -14.11 15.12 37.52
C PRO A 694 -12.70 14.71 37.07
N VAL A 695 -12.54 13.52 36.49
CA VAL A 695 -11.24 13.08 35.95
C VAL A 695 -10.80 14.01 34.82
N ALA A 696 -11.70 14.34 33.88
CA ALA A 696 -11.44 15.27 32.78
C ALA A 696 -11.00 16.65 33.28
N GLY A 697 -11.71 17.18 34.29
CA GLY A 697 -11.36 18.45 34.92
C GLY A 697 -9.97 18.45 35.56
N ALA A 698 -9.59 17.35 36.21
CA ALA A 698 -8.29 17.24 36.89
C ALA A 698 -7.09 17.23 35.93
N ILE A 699 -7.28 16.75 34.69
CA ILE A 699 -6.21 16.60 33.69
C ILE A 699 -6.38 17.52 32.46
N GLY A 700 -7.33 18.47 32.52
CA GLY A 700 -7.52 19.47 31.48
C GLY A 700 -8.08 18.93 30.15
N LEU A 701 -8.86 17.85 30.20
CA LEU A 701 -9.48 17.23 29.02
C LEU A 701 -10.98 17.56 28.93
N ASN A 702 -11.55 17.39 27.74
CA ASN A 702 -12.97 17.62 27.47
C ASN A 702 -13.77 16.31 27.47
N ALA A 703 -14.59 16.09 28.50
CA ALA A 703 -15.46 14.90 28.61
C ALA A 703 -16.51 14.76 27.49
N ALA A 704 -16.79 15.81 26.72
CA ALA A 704 -17.68 15.76 25.56
C ALA A 704 -16.98 15.23 24.29
N ASP A 705 -15.65 15.37 24.19
CA ASP A 705 -14.86 14.92 23.05
C ASP A 705 -14.61 13.40 23.06
N ALA A 706 -14.66 12.77 21.89
CA ALA A 706 -14.57 11.31 21.79
C ALA A 706 -13.14 10.76 22.04
N ALA A 707 -12.11 11.50 21.63
CA ALA A 707 -10.72 11.11 21.83
C ALA A 707 -10.32 11.31 23.30
N ASP A 708 -10.70 12.44 23.90
CA ASP A 708 -10.46 12.74 25.31
C ASP A 708 -11.15 11.72 26.22
N ARG A 709 -12.38 11.31 25.90
CA ARG A 709 -13.07 10.24 26.63
C ARG A 709 -12.31 8.92 26.63
N ALA A 710 -11.54 8.61 25.58
CA ALA A 710 -10.75 7.38 25.56
C ALA A 710 -9.59 7.47 26.57
N VAL A 711 -8.91 8.62 26.64
CA VAL A 711 -7.83 8.90 27.61
C VAL A 711 -8.36 8.87 29.04
N ILE A 712 -9.50 9.53 29.29
CA ILE A 712 -10.18 9.55 30.60
C ILE A 712 -10.51 8.14 31.08
N ASN A 713 -11.13 7.32 30.21
CA ASN A 713 -11.43 5.93 30.54
C ASN A 713 -10.18 5.09 30.77
N GLY A 714 -9.08 5.38 30.04
CA GLY A 714 -7.77 4.76 30.27
C GLY A 714 -7.27 5.02 31.70
N GLN A 715 -7.34 6.26 32.17
CA GLN A 715 -6.96 6.63 33.54
C GLN A 715 -7.85 5.96 34.60
N VAL A 716 -9.17 5.91 34.39
CA VAL A 716 -10.09 5.22 35.32
C VAL A 716 -9.77 3.73 35.40
N LYS A 717 -9.57 3.06 34.26
CA LYS A 717 -9.18 1.64 34.23
C LYS A 717 -7.82 1.39 34.90
N ARG A 718 -6.88 2.32 34.76
CA ARG A 718 -5.57 2.27 35.44
C ARG A 718 -5.75 2.32 36.96
N MET A 719 -6.49 3.30 37.47
CA MET A 719 -6.74 3.43 38.92
C MET A 719 -7.53 2.26 39.52
N LEU A 720 -8.41 1.61 38.76
CA LEU A 720 -9.07 0.36 39.17
C LEU A 720 -8.10 -0.81 39.27
N ARG A 721 -7.17 -0.95 38.31
CA ARG A 721 -6.10 -1.95 38.37
C ARG A 721 -5.18 -1.73 39.57
N ASP A 722 -4.89 -0.47 39.87
CA ASP A 722 -4.00 -0.07 40.95
C ASP A 722 -4.67 -0.14 42.34
N GLY A 723 -5.96 -0.50 42.41
CA GLY A 723 -6.72 -0.57 43.65
C GLY A 723 -6.95 0.79 44.31
N LEU A 724 -6.77 1.90 43.59
CA LEU A 724 -7.04 3.26 44.06
C LEU A 724 -8.53 3.60 43.97
N LEU A 725 -9.22 2.97 43.02
CA LEU A 725 -10.66 2.97 42.90
C LEU A 725 -11.21 1.56 43.06
N GLU A 726 -12.44 1.45 43.55
CA GLU A 726 -13.21 0.22 43.55
C GLU A 726 -14.56 0.43 42.86
N GLN A 727 -15.08 -0.63 42.25
CA GLN A 727 -16.42 -0.64 41.69
C GLN A 727 -17.42 -1.13 42.73
N ILE A 728 -18.43 -0.32 43.00
CA ILE A 728 -19.57 -0.68 43.85
C ILE A 728 -20.87 -0.65 43.04
N THR A 729 -21.91 -1.31 43.57
CA THR A 729 -23.24 -1.30 42.96
C THR A 729 -24.23 -0.68 43.94
N LEU A 730 -24.86 0.42 43.54
CA LEU A 730 -25.88 1.11 44.35
C LEU A 730 -27.23 1.06 43.63
N ARG A 731 -28.33 1.09 44.40
CA ARG A 731 -29.70 1.13 43.87
C ARG A 731 -30.23 2.55 43.93
N GLU A 732 -30.75 3.06 42.81
CA GLU A 732 -31.20 4.46 42.74
C GLU A 732 -32.47 4.67 41.89
N GLY A 733 -33.24 5.70 42.25
CA GLY A 733 -34.51 6.09 41.61
C GLY A 733 -35.75 5.33 42.12
N ARG A 734 -36.95 5.81 41.73
CA ARG A 734 -38.26 5.22 42.11
C ARG A 734 -38.39 3.72 41.80
N ASN A 735 -37.64 3.22 40.81
CA ASN A 735 -37.68 1.83 40.37
C ASN A 735 -36.54 0.94 40.94
N ARG A 736 -35.71 1.44 41.88
CA ARG A 736 -34.63 0.67 42.57
C ARG A 736 -33.71 -0.15 41.64
N LYS A 737 -33.38 0.35 40.44
CA LYS A 737 -32.46 -0.35 39.54
C LYS A 737 -31.02 -0.24 40.05
N SER A 738 -30.33 -1.38 40.12
CA SER A 738 -28.90 -1.47 40.44
C SER A 738 -28.08 -0.81 39.33
N LYS A 739 -27.14 0.06 39.71
CA LYS A 739 -26.24 0.76 38.79
C LYS A 739 -24.81 0.74 39.34
N ALA A 740 -23.83 0.70 38.45
CA ALA A 740 -22.41 0.67 38.81
C ALA A 740 -21.87 2.08 39.11
N PHE A 741 -21.10 2.16 40.18
CA PHE A 741 -20.38 3.34 40.62
C PHE A 741 -18.92 3.00 40.91
N TYR A 742 -18.09 4.02 40.92
CA TYR A 742 -16.70 3.97 41.33
C TYR A 742 -16.48 4.92 42.49
N ARG A 743 -15.71 4.47 43.48
CA ARG A 743 -15.31 5.30 44.62
C ARG A 743 -13.84 5.09 44.96
N ARG A 744 -13.25 6.04 45.67
CA ARG A 744 -11.88 5.93 46.19
C ARG A 744 -11.79 4.87 47.29
N THR A 745 -10.76 4.02 47.20
CA THR A 745 -10.42 3.06 48.26
C THR A 745 -9.62 3.75 49.38
N ALA A 746 -9.36 3.03 50.48
CA ALA A 746 -8.46 3.50 51.53
C ALA A 746 -7.04 3.82 51.01
N ALA A 747 -6.55 3.04 50.03
CA ALA A 747 -5.29 3.31 49.35
C ALA A 747 -5.35 4.62 48.54
N GLY A 748 -6.45 4.84 47.81
CA GLY A 748 -6.69 6.10 47.08
C GLY A 748 -6.77 7.33 47.99
N LYS A 749 -7.35 7.20 49.19
CA LYS A 749 -7.40 8.29 50.18
C LYS A 749 -6.01 8.63 50.72
N SER A 750 -5.21 7.62 51.02
CA SER A 750 -3.86 7.78 51.60
C SER A 750 -2.88 8.48 50.65
N VAL A 751 -3.09 8.38 49.33
CA VAL A 751 -2.33 9.11 48.31
C VAL A 751 -2.60 10.62 48.37
N VAL A 752 -3.84 11.04 48.65
CA VAL A 752 -4.22 12.47 48.74
C VAL A 752 -3.76 13.09 50.05
N GLU A 753 -3.71 12.31 51.13
CA GLU A 753 -3.29 12.77 52.47
C GLU A 753 -1.76 12.78 52.64
N GLY A 754 -0.99 12.31 51.65
CA GLY A 754 0.47 12.24 51.72
C GLY A 754 1.01 11.18 52.70
N VAL A 755 0.17 10.24 53.12
CA VAL A 755 0.46 9.29 54.22
C VAL A 755 1.13 8.00 53.72
N THR A 756 0.95 7.61 52.46
CA THR A 756 1.63 6.45 51.87
C THR A 756 1.80 6.55 50.36
N THR A 757 2.99 6.22 49.85
CA THR A 757 3.21 5.83 48.46
C THR A 757 2.69 4.39 48.28
N PRO A 758 1.74 4.11 47.37
CA PRO A 758 1.21 2.76 47.15
C PRO A 758 2.31 1.73 46.88
N PRO A 759 2.19 0.45 47.31
CA PRO A 759 3.23 -0.56 47.14
C PRO A 759 3.68 -0.74 45.67
N ALA A 760 2.75 -0.58 44.73
CA ALA A 760 3.03 -0.67 43.31
C ALA A 760 3.87 0.50 42.76
N LEU A 761 3.85 1.68 43.41
CA LEU A 761 4.68 2.85 43.05
C LEU A 761 6.11 2.74 43.58
N LEU A 762 6.31 2.03 44.69
CA LEU A 762 7.63 1.78 45.28
C LEU A 762 8.42 0.72 44.49
N ALA A 763 7.74 -0.29 43.95
CA ALA A 763 8.38 -1.33 43.12
C ALA A 763 9.00 -0.80 41.81
N GLU A 764 8.53 0.34 41.29
CA GLU A 764 9.04 0.96 40.06
C GLU A 764 10.26 1.88 40.29
N GLN A 765 10.50 2.35 41.54
CA GLN A 765 11.66 3.19 41.85
C GLN A 765 12.94 2.39 42.11
N GLU A 766 12.84 1.15 42.60
CA GLU A 766 14.02 0.30 42.86
C GLU A 766 14.58 -0.38 41.60
N GLY A 767 13.85 -0.38 40.48
CA GLY A 767 14.27 -1.04 39.23
C GLY A 767 15.26 -0.27 38.34
N VAL A 768 15.71 0.93 38.76
CA VAL A 768 16.63 1.77 37.96
C VAL A 768 18.11 1.51 38.31
N PHE A 769 18.39 0.69 39.32
CA PHE A 769 19.74 0.21 39.64
C PHE A 769 19.74 -1.29 39.95
N ALA A 770 19.60 -2.13 38.92
CA ALA A 770 19.99 -3.54 38.96
C ALA A 770 20.36 -4.05 37.57
#